data_AF-A0A841EBR7-F1
#
_entry.id   AF-A0A841EBR7-F1
#
_cell.length_a   1.000
_cell.length_b   1.000
_cell.length_c   1.000
_cell.angle_alpha   90.00
_cell.angle_beta   90.00
_cell.angle_gamma   90.00
#
_symmetry.space_group_name_H-M   'P 1'
#
loop_
_entity.id
_entity.type
_entity.pdbx_description
1 polymer ?
#
loop_
_entity_poly.entity_id
_entity_poly.type
_entity_poly.pdbx_seq_one_letter_code
_entity_poly.pdbx_strand_id
1 'polypeptide(L)'
;MTTGPATSTGAAPRRYDSSAVAARSLLDRLAESGLDPAARRWVLAALQGDDAVAACGRGEEVPEPPPEPADAPEAGAPAHSRRSFLRRIEVQGFRGIGTPSSLEFAAGPGLTVIVGRNGSGKSSFAEAAEAALTGRNLRWDAMPADWRDGWRNLHFDEGTEITVELQLAAETGPTRVTRAWTGESVRSARGEVVSPDGTTAPLRSLGWDPELARYRPFLSYDELGRAVTGRAAELYDTLTALLGLTDLTEAERRLAKACDRLTKQRDRPGHEHGHLVRRLRAADDRRAAQAADLLESENPDLDRLASVAADDGPADLRQHRVLRRLRRLSVPERTVLNDVVNELRGAAMELAMAAGTKGDRARGVAELLRSALRHRERHPAETDCPTCGTAGEFGSEWEQRARAEIRALEPVAANAAAAYERADNARDQARFLMAPMPSWLPPDSELGRVWAEWEAGAEITDLAALAEHIETVGRRLRSTAIAARKEAGEKLDDPTDGWSELAEQLGAWVRDAREATAAGETLGPAERALEWLAGIAREIRAERLRPLASHAEQVWHRLRQERRIDLEAMRLVGRGARRRVAVDVAVDGSENDGNAPGLLSQGEFQALALSICLPRTMVPDNPFGFLLLDDPVQAMDTETVEGLAAVLAEVGRHRQLIVFTHDTRLSDALYRLGLPADIRRIQRDATSNVWVAESGRAGAAPDPDGAAPPAGRGADGGAGAEGSAGRQDPGYGGDLLGAPAARPGPDPDQGGPQPGPFFDLGR
;
A
#
# COMPACT_ATOMS: atom_id res chain seq x y z
N MET A 1 -21.14 -39.70 47.88
CA MET A 1 -21.31 -38.25 47.65
C MET A 1 -21.24 -38.00 46.16
N THR A 2 -22.41 -37.74 45.57
CA THR A 2 -22.67 -36.89 44.39
C THR A 2 -21.78 -37.00 43.14
N THR A 3 -22.27 -37.80 42.21
CA THR A 3 -22.24 -37.61 40.75
C THR A 3 -22.75 -36.21 40.36
N GLY A 4 -21.95 -35.43 39.62
CA GLY A 4 -22.41 -34.25 38.88
C GLY A 4 -22.44 -34.56 37.38
N PRO A 5 -23.44 -34.10 36.61
CA PRO A 5 -23.53 -34.38 35.19
C PRO A 5 -22.55 -33.48 34.42
N ALA A 6 -21.80 -34.10 33.51
CA ALA A 6 -20.98 -33.41 32.52
C ALA A 6 -21.90 -32.57 31.62
N THR A 7 -21.63 -31.26 31.59
CA THR A 7 -22.18 -30.32 30.63
C THR A 7 -21.80 -30.73 29.22
N SER A 8 -22.76 -31.29 28.50
CA SER A 8 -22.73 -31.43 27.04
C SER A 8 -22.73 -30.02 26.44
N THR A 9 -21.56 -29.54 26.03
CA THR A 9 -21.45 -28.41 25.10
C THR A 9 -21.98 -28.89 23.76
N GLY A 10 -23.19 -28.46 23.41
CA GLY A 10 -23.81 -28.71 22.12
C GLY A 10 -22.92 -28.21 20.99
N ALA A 11 -22.23 -29.12 20.33
CA ALA A 11 -21.52 -28.85 19.10
C ALA A 11 -22.57 -28.55 18.01
N ALA A 12 -22.47 -27.38 17.40
CA ALA A 12 -23.28 -27.01 16.25
C ALA A 12 -23.13 -28.07 15.14
N PRO A 13 -24.23 -28.55 14.53
CA PRO A 13 -24.16 -29.55 13.47
C PRO A 13 -23.38 -28.99 12.28
N ARG A 14 -22.33 -29.72 11.87
CA ARG A 14 -21.45 -29.35 10.75
C ARG A 14 -22.23 -29.34 9.43
N ARG A 15 -21.93 -28.32 8.63
CA ARG A 15 -22.61 -27.90 7.41
C ARG A 15 -21.99 -28.66 6.22
N TYR A 16 -22.82 -28.98 5.22
CA TYR A 16 -22.34 -29.47 3.92
C TYR A 16 -21.54 -28.34 3.25
N ASP A 17 -20.22 -28.48 3.18
CA ASP A 17 -19.35 -27.42 2.70
C ASP A 17 -19.01 -27.63 1.22
N SER A 18 -19.71 -26.90 0.35
CA SER A 18 -19.45 -26.91 -1.09
C SER A 18 -18.00 -26.55 -1.46
N SER A 19 -17.29 -25.79 -0.59
CA SER A 19 -15.89 -25.42 -0.81
C SER A 19 -14.96 -26.63 -0.68
N ALA A 20 -15.23 -27.51 0.29
CA ALA A 20 -14.47 -28.74 0.51
C ALA A 20 -14.52 -29.69 -0.70
N VAL A 21 -15.64 -29.72 -1.43
CA VAL A 21 -15.79 -30.55 -2.63
C VAL A 21 -15.00 -29.99 -3.82
N ALA A 22 -14.91 -28.66 -3.96
CA ALA A 22 -14.07 -28.03 -4.98
C ALA A 22 -12.57 -28.23 -4.67
N ALA A 23 -12.19 -28.11 -3.40
CA ALA A 23 -10.83 -28.36 -2.93
C ALA A 23 -10.41 -29.83 -3.15
N ARG A 24 -11.29 -30.79 -2.87
CA ARG A 24 -11.02 -32.23 -3.10
C ARG A 24 -10.82 -32.56 -4.58
N SER A 25 -11.70 -32.06 -5.44
CA SER A 25 -11.55 -32.19 -6.91
C SER A 25 -10.24 -31.61 -7.42
N LEU A 26 -9.79 -30.47 -6.86
CA LEU A 26 -8.50 -29.88 -7.21
C LEU A 26 -7.32 -30.76 -6.75
N LEU A 27 -7.38 -31.32 -5.53
CA LEU A 27 -6.34 -32.19 -4.98
C LEU A 27 -6.22 -33.50 -5.76
N ASP A 28 -7.35 -34.09 -6.17
CA ASP A 28 -7.38 -35.31 -7.00
C ASP A 28 -6.74 -35.03 -8.38
N ARG A 29 -7.12 -33.92 -9.03
CA ARG A 29 -6.50 -33.48 -10.30
C ARG A 29 -5.01 -33.16 -10.16
N LEU A 30 -4.59 -32.62 -9.02
CA LEU A 30 -3.18 -32.36 -8.72
C LEU A 30 -2.40 -33.68 -8.55
N ALA A 31 -2.99 -34.69 -7.90
CA ALA A 31 -2.38 -35.99 -7.70
C ALA A 31 -2.17 -36.75 -9.02
N GLU A 32 -3.09 -36.60 -9.98
CA GLU A 32 -3.03 -37.18 -11.33
C GLU A 32 -2.21 -36.34 -12.32
N SER A 33 -1.78 -35.13 -11.94
CA SER A 33 -1.04 -34.23 -12.83
C SER A 33 0.42 -34.63 -13.01
N GLY A 34 0.96 -34.40 -14.21
CA GLY A 34 2.40 -34.49 -14.48
C GLY A 34 3.21 -33.25 -14.04
N LEU A 35 2.69 -32.46 -13.09
CA LEU A 35 3.31 -31.22 -12.64
C LEU A 35 4.58 -31.53 -11.84
N ASP A 36 5.66 -30.79 -12.08
CA ASP A 36 6.92 -31.02 -11.38
C ASP A 36 6.80 -30.79 -9.86
N PRO A 37 7.60 -31.48 -9.02
CA PRO A 37 7.46 -31.39 -7.57
C PRO A 37 7.59 -29.98 -7.00
N ALA A 38 8.40 -29.11 -7.61
CA ALA A 38 8.57 -27.75 -7.14
C ALA A 38 7.32 -26.89 -7.43
N ALA A 39 6.74 -27.00 -8.62
CA ALA A 39 5.48 -26.36 -8.96
C ALA A 39 4.29 -26.92 -8.14
N ARG A 40 4.26 -28.23 -7.86
CA ARG A 40 3.25 -28.86 -6.99
C ARG A 40 3.25 -28.26 -5.58
N ARG A 41 4.43 -28.01 -5.00
CA ARG A 41 4.54 -27.35 -3.68
C ARG A 41 3.91 -25.96 -3.68
N TRP A 42 4.10 -25.16 -4.74
CA TRP A 42 3.49 -23.85 -4.85
C TRP A 42 1.95 -23.90 -4.90
N VAL A 43 1.38 -24.90 -5.59
CA VAL A 43 -0.08 -25.13 -5.59
C VAL A 43 -0.57 -25.46 -4.19
N LEU A 44 0.06 -26.41 -3.50
CA LEU A 44 -0.32 -26.81 -2.14
C LEU A 44 -0.20 -25.63 -1.15
N ALA A 45 0.89 -24.87 -1.24
CA ALA A 45 1.10 -23.69 -0.42
C ALA A 45 -0.01 -22.65 -0.60
N ALA A 46 -0.45 -22.42 -1.84
CA ALA A 46 -1.52 -21.47 -2.13
C ALA A 46 -2.88 -21.88 -1.58
N LEU A 47 -3.14 -23.19 -1.47
CA LEU A 47 -4.35 -23.73 -0.83
C LEU A 47 -4.30 -23.60 0.69
N GLN A 48 -3.11 -23.71 1.29
CA GLN A 48 -2.93 -23.59 2.74
C GLN A 48 -3.02 -22.13 3.23
N GLY A 49 -2.47 -21.17 2.48
CA GLY A 49 -2.57 -19.75 2.81
C GLY A 49 -1.31 -18.93 2.55
N ASP A 50 -1.36 -17.66 2.94
CA ASP A 50 -0.30 -16.67 2.64
C ASP A 50 1.05 -17.04 3.27
N ASP A 51 1.03 -17.61 4.47
CA ASP A 51 2.24 -18.01 5.21
C ASP A 51 2.99 -19.16 4.50
N ALA A 52 2.25 -20.15 4.01
CA ALA A 52 2.81 -21.27 3.27
C ALA A 52 3.40 -20.80 1.93
N VAL A 53 2.73 -19.88 1.23
CA VAL A 53 3.24 -19.27 -0.02
C VAL A 53 4.50 -18.45 0.25
N ALA A 54 4.58 -17.76 1.40
CA ALA A 54 5.76 -17.03 1.80
C ALA A 54 6.93 -17.98 2.15
N ALA A 55 6.67 -19.09 2.84
CA ALA A 55 7.65 -20.14 3.14
C ALA A 55 8.21 -20.78 1.85
N CYS A 56 7.32 -21.15 0.91
CA CYS A 56 7.71 -21.63 -0.42
C CYS A 56 8.62 -20.63 -1.14
N GLY A 57 8.33 -19.32 -1.06
CA GLY A 57 9.16 -18.27 -1.64
C GLY A 57 10.53 -18.10 -1.00
N ARG A 58 10.72 -18.57 0.24
CA ARG A 58 12.03 -18.61 0.93
C ARG A 58 12.77 -19.94 0.71
N GLY A 59 12.18 -20.88 -0.03
CA GLY A 59 12.74 -22.23 -0.20
C GLY A 59 12.56 -23.13 1.03
N GLU A 60 11.71 -22.75 1.98
CA GLU A 60 11.39 -23.56 3.16
C GLU A 60 10.44 -24.72 2.77
N GLU A 61 10.52 -25.83 3.51
CA GLU A 61 9.54 -26.90 3.37
C GLU A 61 8.18 -26.44 3.88
N VAL A 62 7.20 -26.49 2.99
CA VAL A 62 5.79 -26.35 3.36
C VAL A 62 5.32 -27.73 3.82
N PRO A 63 4.88 -27.90 5.08
CA PRO A 63 4.34 -29.16 5.55
C PRO A 63 3.19 -29.58 4.64
N GLU A 64 3.15 -30.86 4.25
CA GLU A 64 1.94 -31.39 3.63
C GLU A 64 0.77 -31.16 4.61
N PRO A 65 -0.40 -30.74 4.11
CA PRO A 65 -1.54 -30.56 4.99
C PRO A 65 -1.78 -31.89 5.71
N PRO A 66 -2.00 -31.90 7.04
CA PRO A 66 -2.32 -33.14 7.72
C PRO A 66 -3.53 -33.76 7.01
N PRO A 67 -3.55 -35.11 6.83
CA PRO A 67 -4.73 -35.75 6.27
C PRO A 67 -5.91 -35.34 7.14
N GLU A 68 -6.89 -34.66 6.54
CA GLU A 68 -8.15 -34.43 7.26
C GLU A 68 -8.66 -35.80 7.73
N PRO A 69 -9.14 -35.91 8.97
CA PRO A 69 -9.67 -37.17 9.45
C PRO A 69 -10.81 -37.61 8.51
N ALA A 70 -10.57 -38.73 7.82
CA ALA A 70 -11.54 -39.40 6.99
C ALA A 70 -12.81 -39.69 7.81
N ASP A 71 -13.95 -39.33 7.23
CA ASP A 71 -15.28 -39.87 7.49
C ASP A 71 -15.63 -40.08 8.97
N ALA A 72 -15.96 -38.99 9.66
CA ALA A 72 -16.89 -39.08 10.78
C ALA A 72 -18.32 -39.24 10.22
N PRO A 73 -19.14 -40.17 10.73
CA PRO A 73 -20.44 -40.48 10.14
C PRO A 73 -21.32 -39.25 10.05
N GLU A 74 -21.92 -39.03 8.88
CA GLU A 74 -22.96 -38.02 8.62
C GLU A 74 -24.12 -38.21 9.62
N ALA A 75 -24.07 -37.49 10.74
CA ALA A 75 -25.18 -37.37 11.65
C ALA A 75 -25.79 -35.97 11.49
N GLY A 76 -26.71 -35.82 10.55
CA GLY A 76 -27.46 -34.58 10.37
C GLY A 76 -28.59 -34.74 9.34
N ALA A 77 -29.82 -34.60 9.80
CA ALA A 77 -31.07 -34.71 9.03
C ALA A 77 -31.04 -34.01 7.65
N PRO A 78 -31.82 -34.49 6.66
CA PRO A 78 -31.76 -34.01 5.28
C PRO A 78 -32.13 -32.52 5.16
N ALA A 79 -31.53 -31.84 4.18
CA ALA A 79 -31.51 -30.38 3.91
C ALA A 79 -32.84 -29.60 3.94
N HIS A 80 -33.98 -30.28 4.07
CA HIS A 80 -35.34 -29.74 4.13
C HIS A 80 -35.66 -29.11 5.50
N SER A 81 -34.96 -29.47 6.58
CA SER A 81 -35.35 -29.10 7.95
C SER A 81 -34.89 -27.71 8.40
N ARG A 82 -34.17 -26.93 7.59
CA ARG A 82 -33.57 -25.64 8.00
C ARG A 82 -34.03 -24.41 7.21
N ARG A 83 -35.02 -24.54 6.34
CA ARG A 83 -35.47 -23.39 5.53
C ARG A 83 -36.23 -22.37 6.39
N SER A 84 -35.90 -21.10 6.24
CA SER A 84 -36.65 -19.99 6.84
C SER A 84 -37.69 -19.44 5.86
N PHE A 85 -38.91 -19.21 6.33
CA PHE A 85 -39.97 -18.53 5.58
C PHE A 85 -40.32 -17.20 6.25
N LEU A 86 -40.66 -16.19 5.47
CA LEU A 86 -41.10 -14.89 5.97
C LEU A 86 -42.57 -14.98 6.40
N ARG A 87 -42.88 -14.65 7.65
CA ARG A 87 -44.23 -14.71 8.21
C ARG A 87 -44.84 -13.32 8.34
N ARG A 88 -44.05 -12.33 8.74
CA ARG A 88 -44.53 -10.95 8.94
C ARG A 88 -43.43 -9.94 8.68
N ILE A 89 -43.79 -8.82 8.06
CA ILE A 89 -42.97 -7.61 8.02
C ILE A 89 -43.79 -6.51 8.68
N GLU A 90 -43.25 -5.89 9.72
CA GLU A 90 -43.86 -4.80 10.45
C GLU A 90 -42.92 -3.60 10.44
N VAL A 91 -43.45 -2.43 10.12
CA VAL A 91 -42.68 -1.23 9.86
C VAL A 91 -43.36 -0.02 10.48
N GLN A 92 -42.59 0.81 11.16
CA GLN A 92 -43.03 2.12 11.67
C GLN A 92 -41.92 3.16 11.51
N GLY A 93 -42.31 4.41 11.28
CA GLY A 93 -41.40 5.55 11.20
C GLY A 93 -40.31 5.43 10.13
N PHE A 94 -40.51 4.60 9.12
CA PHE A 94 -39.49 4.22 8.13
C PHE A 94 -39.95 4.56 6.71
N ARG A 95 -39.16 5.39 6.01
CA ARG A 95 -39.38 5.78 4.61
C ARG A 95 -40.82 6.28 4.40
N GLY A 96 -41.59 5.63 3.54
CA GLY A 96 -42.98 6.01 3.24
C GLY A 96 -44.01 5.58 4.29
N ILE A 97 -43.62 4.86 5.33
CA ILE A 97 -44.52 4.26 6.33
C ILE A 97 -44.37 5.03 7.66
N GLY A 98 -45.47 5.64 8.12
CA GLY A 98 -45.54 6.42 9.35
C GLY A 98 -45.95 5.55 10.54
N THR A 99 -47.26 5.43 10.76
CA THR A 99 -47.83 4.60 11.83
C THR A 99 -47.52 3.10 11.64
N PRO A 100 -47.46 2.31 12.73
CA PRO A 100 -47.15 0.88 12.66
C PRO A 100 -48.06 0.15 11.67
N SER A 101 -47.44 -0.45 10.66
CA SER A 101 -48.12 -1.14 9.56
C SER A 101 -47.48 -2.50 9.34
N SER A 102 -48.28 -3.56 9.15
CA SER A 102 -47.77 -4.92 8.99
C SER A 102 -48.33 -5.66 7.77
N LEU A 103 -47.52 -6.55 7.21
CA LEU A 103 -47.88 -7.49 6.15
C LEU A 103 -47.59 -8.91 6.62
N GLU A 104 -48.61 -9.77 6.58
CA GLU A 104 -48.51 -11.17 7.03
C GLU A 104 -48.53 -12.15 5.86
N PHE A 105 -47.74 -13.21 5.92
CA PHE A 105 -47.54 -14.17 4.83
C PHE A 105 -47.73 -15.59 5.32
N ALA A 106 -48.25 -16.46 4.45
CA ALA A 106 -48.30 -17.89 4.73
C ALA A 106 -46.88 -18.45 4.72
N ALA A 107 -46.46 -19.10 5.81
CA ALA A 107 -45.15 -19.73 5.89
C ALA A 107 -45.11 -21.00 5.02
N GLY A 108 -44.43 -20.92 3.88
CA GLY A 108 -44.26 -22.04 2.96
C GLY A 108 -44.17 -21.58 1.50
N PRO A 109 -43.94 -22.51 0.55
CA PRO A 109 -43.94 -22.20 -0.87
C PRO A 109 -45.26 -21.58 -1.33
N GLY A 110 -45.17 -20.58 -2.19
CA GLY A 110 -46.31 -19.89 -2.78
C GLY A 110 -45.89 -18.56 -3.41
N LEU A 111 -46.75 -18.01 -4.25
CA LEU A 111 -46.56 -16.68 -4.84
C LEU A 111 -47.54 -15.69 -4.23
N THR A 112 -47.03 -14.65 -3.57
CA THR A 112 -47.80 -13.50 -3.11
C THR A 112 -47.40 -12.26 -3.91
N VAL A 113 -48.37 -11.56 -4.49
CA VAL A 113 -48.16 -10.33 -5.26
C VAL A 113 -48.85 -9.16 -4.56
N ILE A 114 -48.06 -8.16 -4.18
CA ILE A 114 -48.50 -6.95 -3.52
C ILE A 114 -48.53 -5.81 -4.53
N VAL A 115 -49.73 -5.38 -4.87
CA VAL A 115 -50.01 -4.36 -5.89
C VAL A 115 -50.38 -3.03 -5.23
N GLY A 116 -49.89 -1.92 -5.75
CA GLY A 116 -50.27 -0.59 -5.25
C GLY A 116 -49.69 0.53 -6.10
N ARG A 117 -50.25 1.74 -6.00
CA ARG A 117 -49.77 2.91 -6.77
C ARG A 117 -48.32 3.29 -6.40
N ASN A 118 -47.62 4.01 -7.26
CA ASN A 118 -46.29 4.54 -6.92
C ASN A 118 -46.37 5.40 -5.65
N GLY A 119 -45.42 5.20 -4.73
CA GLY A 119 -45.40 5.86 -3.43
C GLY A 119 -46.32 5.26 -2.36
N SER A 120 -46.95 4.10 -2.58
CA SER A 120 -47.86 3.43 -1.62
C SER A 120 -47.18 2.66 -0.48
N GLY A 121 -45.85 2.71 -0.35
CA GLY A 121 -45.09 1.99 0.70
C GLY A 121 -44.56 0.60 0.32
N LYS A 122 -44.77 0.13 -0.93
CA LYS A 122 -44.30 -1.19 -1.42
C LYS A 122 -42.79 -1.39 -1.23
N SER A 123 -41.98 -0.56 -1.89
CA SER A 123 -40.54 -0.59 -1.76
C SER A 123 -40.09 -0.30 -0.32
N SER A 124 -40.86 0.45 0.47
CA SER A 124 -40.55 0.66 1.89
C SER A 124 -40.64 -0.64 2.71
N PHE A 125 -41.62 -1.51 2.44
CA PHE A 125 -41.68 -2.84 3.07
C PHE A 125 -40.55 -3.77 2.59
N ALA A 126 -40.21 -3.76 1.29
CA ALA A 126 -39.11 -4.56 0.78
C ALA A 126 -37.74 -4.10 1.33
N GLU A 127 -37.48 -2.80 1.29
CA GLU A 127 -36.29 -2.16 1.86
C GLU A 127 -36.19 -2.40 3.38
N ALA A 128 -37.32 -2.40 4.08
CA ALA A 128 -37.37 -2.68 5.52
C ALA A 128 -36.96 -4.13 5.83
N ALA A 129 -37.49 -5.11 5.09
CA ALA A 129 -37.12 -6.51 5.27
C ALA A 129 -35.63 -6.77 4.99
N GLU A 130 -35.06 -6.16 3.93
CA GLU A 130 -33.62 -6.22 3.66
C GLU A 130 -32.80 -5.61 4.80
N ALA A 131 -33.19 -4.41 5.25
CA ALA A 131 -32.50 -3.70 6.32
C ALA A 131 -32.53 -4.46 7.65
N ALA A 132 -33.67 -5.07 7.99
CA ALA A 132 -33.83 -5.90 9.19
C ALA A 132 -32.79 -7.02 9.25
N LEU A 133 -32.68 -7.81 8.17
CA LEU A 133 -31.84 -9.01 8.15
C LEU A 133 -30.37 -8.73 7.87
N THR A 134 -30.06 -7.81 6.95
CA THR A 134 -28.67 -7.56 6.51
C THR A 134 -27.99 -6.43 7.28
N GLY A 135 -28.78 -5.56 7.92
CA GLY A 135 -28.27 -4.31 8.51
C GLY A 135 -27.77 -3.28 7.52
N ARG A 136 -28.01 -3.50 6.23
CA ARG A 136 -27.66 -2.60 5.14
C ARG A 136 -28.86 -2.44 4.22
N ASN A 137 -28.77 -1.45 3.36
CA ASN A 137 -29.69 -1.31 2.24
C ASN A 137 -28.87 -0.86 1.04
N LEU A 138 -28.82 -1.67 -0.03
CA LEU A 138 -27.93 -1.41 -1.16
C LEU A 138 -28.22 -0.10 -1.90
N ARG A 139 -29.46 0.39 -1.81
CA ARG A 139 -29.82 1.69 -2.36
C ARG A 139 -29.10 2.81 -1.62
N TRP A 140 -28.97 2.72 -0.30
CA TRP A 140 -28.35 3.78 0.52
C TRP A 140 -26.83 3.78 0.45
N ASP A 141 -26.21 2.60 0.36
CA ASP A 141 -24.76 2.45 0.25
C ASP A 141 -24.22 3.10 -1.04
N ALA A 142 -25.07 3.26 -2.07
CA ALA A 142 -24.72 3.86 -3.34
C ALA A 142 -25.12 5.34 -3.49
N MET A 143 -25.82 5.93 -2.51
CA MET A 143 -26.32 7.31 -2.60
C MET A 143 -25.37 8.33 -1.92
N PRO A 144 -25.28 9.57 -2.43
CA PRO A 144 -24.58 10.69 -1.78
C PRO A 144 -25.07 10.93 -0.35
N ALA A 145 -24.24 11.56 0.49
CA ALA A 145 -24.51 11.73 1.93
C ALA A 145 -25.88 12.37 2.22
N ASP A 146 -26.26 13.40 1.45
CA ASP A 146 -27.51 14.16 1.63
C ASP A 146 -28.79 13.34 1.40
N TRP A 147 -28.71 12.22 0.66
CA TRP A 147 -29.83 11.29 0.45
C TRP A 147 -29.95 10.22 1.53
N ARG A 148 -28.91 10.06 2.38
CA ARG A 148 -28.93 9.10 3.49
C ARG A 148 -29.77 9.56 4.67
N ASP A 149 -30.25 10.80 4.67
CA ASP A 149 -31.11 11.36 5.73
C ASP A 149 -32.61 11.11 5.46
N GLY A 150 -32.98 10.67 4.26
CA GLY A 150 -34.36 10.37 3.85
C GLY A 150 -34.88 8.97 4.24
N TRP A 151 -34.34 8.36 5.29
CA TRP A 151 -34.74 7.02 5.77
C TRP A 151 -35.83 7.07 6.85
N ARG A 152 -35.92 8.18 7.60
CA ARG A 152 -36.99 8.41 8.57
C ARG A 152 -38.25 8.91 7.87
N ASN A 153 -39.41 8.47 8.35
CA ASN A 153 -40.67 9.02 7.88
C ASN A 153 -40.84 10.47 8.38
N LEU A 154 -41.34 11.36 7.54
CA LEU A 154 -41.54 12.77 7.88
C LEU A 154 -42.81 13.04 8.70
N HIS A 155 -43.73 12.08 8.75
CA HIS A 155 -45.06 12.20 9.36
C HIS A 155 -45.18 11.40 10.65
N PHE A 156 -44.08 10.84 11.17
CA PHE A 156 -44.06 10.00 12.37
C PHE A 156 -42.73 10.16 13.12
N ASP A 157 -42.79 10.68 14.34
CA ASP A 157 -41.63 11.03 15.18
C ASP A 157 -41.51 10.19 16.46
N GLU A 158 -42.48 9.33 16.78
CA GLU A 158 -42.49 8.49 17.99
C GLU A 158 -41.38 7.42 18.00
N GLY A 159 -40.92 6.99 16.82
CA GLY A 159 -39.78 6.08 16.69
C GLY A 159 -39.70 5.39 15.33
N THR A 160 -38.49 4.99 14.93
CA THR A 160 -38.29 4.20 13.71
C THR A 160 -37.89 2.78 14.09
N GLU A 161 -38.74 1.82 13.75
CA GLU A 161 -38.55 0.40 14.04
C GLU A 161 -39.03 -0.47 12.87
N ILE A 162 -38.29 -1.54 12.62
CA ILE A 162 -38.66 -2.59 11.67
C ILE A 162 -38.57 -3.92 12.38
N THR A 163 -39.62 -4.72 12.26
CA THR A 163 -39.68 -6.07 12.80
C THR A 163 -40.02 -7.07 11.70
N VAL A 164 -39.22 -8.12 11.58
CA VAL A 164 -39.41 -9.23 10.64
C VAL A 164 -39.58 -10.52 11.43
N GLU A 165 -40.68 -11.25 11.19
CA GLU A 165 -40.89 -12.57 11.77
C GLU A 165 -40.60 -13.67 10.75
N LEU A 166 -39.75 -14.62 11.14
CA LEU A 166 -39.30 -15.73 10.32
C LEU A 166 -39.75 -17.05 10.95
N GLN A 167 -40.34 -17.92 10.15
CA GLN A 167 -40.64 -19.29 10.53
C GLN A 167 -39.54 -20.21 10.02
N LEU A 168 -38.71 -20.73 10.92
CA LEU A 168 -37.73 -21.77 10.58
C LEU A 168 -38.45 -23.13 10.58
N ALA A 169 -38.20 -23.94 9.55
CA ALA A 169 -38.87 -25.24 9.39
C ALA A 169 -38.63 -26.23 10.56
N ALA A 170 -37.53 -26.07 11.31
CA ALA A 170 -37.21 -26.87 12.49
C ALA A 170 -37.84 -26.35 13.79
N GLU A 171 -38.43 -25.16 13.80
CA GLU A 171 -38.88 -24.48 15.01
C GLU A 171 -40.40 -24.49 15.12
N THR A 172 -40.91 -24.60 16.35
CA THR A 172 -42.36 -24.61 16.63
C THR A 172 -42.99 -23.22 16.67
N GLY A 173 -42.17 -22.16 16.76
CA GLY A 173 -42.61 -20.76 16.79
C GLY A 173 -41.75 -19.88 15.88
N PRO A 174 -42.15 -18.61 15.68
CA PRO A 174 -41.39 -17.68 14.85
C PRO A 174 -40.19 -17.11 15.60
N THR A 175 -39.09 -16.91 14.88
CA THR A 175 -37.97 -16.07 15.30
C THR A 175 -38.24 -14.63 14.86
N ARG A 176 -38.17 -13.67 15.79
CA ARG A 176 -38.41 -12.25 15.51
C ARG A 176 -37.09 -11.50 15.42
N VAL A 177 -36.90 -10.76 14.33
CA VAL A 177 -35.74 -9.91 14.08
C VAL A 177 -36.19 -8.46 14.07
N THR A 178 -35.74 -7.69 15.06
CA THR A 178 -36.13 -6.28 15.22
C THR A 178 -34.93 -5.38 15.05
N ARG A 179 -35.12 -4.28 14.32
CA ARG A 179 -34.18 -3.17 14.21
C ARG A 179 -34.83 -1.87 14.61
N ALA A 180 -34.22 -1.18 15.56
CA ALA A 180 -34.66 0.13 16.03
C ALA A 180 -33.53 1.15 15.86
N TRP A 181 -33.89 2.39 15.53
CA TRP A 181 -32.93 3.49 15.40
C TRP A 181 -33.15 4.54 16.48
N THR A 182 -32.13 4.79 17.29
CA THR A 182 -32.21 5.72 18.43
C THR A 182 -31.49 7.05 18.18
N GLY A 183 -30.77 7.21 17.07
CA GLY A 183 -30.01 8.43 16.73
C GLY A 183 -30.25 8.90 15.31
N GLU A 184 -29.85 10.13 14.98
CA GLU A 184 -30.16 10.80 13.70
C GLU A 184 -29.53 10.09 12.49
N SER A 185 -28.39 9.44 12.68
CA SER A 185 -27.74 8.65 11.62
C SER A 185 -28.44 7.31 11.39
N VAL A 186 -28.56 6.92 10.12
CA VAL A 186 -28.96 5.56 9.70
C VAL A 186 -28.07 4.46 10.31
N ARG A 187 -26.84 4.79 10.72
CA ARG A 187 -25.91 3.87 11.39
C ARG A 187 -26.20 3.65 12.87
N SER A 188 -27.13 4.40 13.47
CA SER A 188 -27.55 4.22 14.87
C SER A 188 -28.40 2.97 15.11
N ALA A 189 -28.72 2.21 14.05
CA ALA A 189 -29.53 1.00 14.11
C ALA A 189 -28.97 -0.01 15.12
N ARG A 190 -29.82 -0.46 16.03
CA ARG A 190 -29.56 -1.62 16.90
C ARG A 190 -30.45 -2.77 16.47
N GLY A 191 -29.86 -3.95 16.30
CA GLY A 191 -30.57 -5.15 15.87
C GLY A 191 -30.60 -6.20 16.97
N GLU A 192 -31.79 -6.68 17.28
CA GLU A 192 -32.05 -7.76 18.23
C GLU A 192 -32.84 -8.90 17.57
N VAL A 193 -32.65 -10.09 18.12
CA VAL A 193 -33.29 -11.32 17.68
C VAL A 193 -33.91 -11.97 18.89
N VAL A 194 -35.20 -12.25 18.82
CA VAL A 194 -35.95 -13.00 19.83
C VAL A 194 -36.27 -14.37 19.25
N SER A 195 -35.69 -15.40 19.86
CA SER A 195 -35.90 -16.79 19.48
C SER A 195 -37.28 -17.29 19.95
N PRO A 196 -37.79 -18.43 19.45
CA PRO A 196 -39.12 -18.93 19.81
C PRO A 196 -39.30 -19.25 21.31
N ASP A 197 -38.20 -19.48 22.02
CA ASP A 197 -38.14 -19.71 23.47
C ASP A 197 -38.15 -18.40 24.29
N GLY A 198 -38.20 -17.25 23.63
CA GLY A 198 -38.17 -15.92 24.24
C GLY A 198 -36.76 -15.40 24.54
N THR A 199 -35.71 -16.14 24.16
CA THR A 199 -34.32 -15.70 24.37
C THR A 199 -33.96 -14.56 23.42
N THR A 200 -33.51 -13.43 23.96
CA THR A 200 -33.05 -12.26 23.19
C THR A 200 -31.53 -12.30 22.98
N ALA A 201 -31.10 -12.12 21.74
CA ALA A 201 -29.70 -12.09 21.36
C ALA A 201 -29.44 -10.98 20.31
N PRO A 202 -28.20 -10.51 20.15
CA PRO A 202 -27.87 -9.54 19.10
C PRO A 202 -27.92 -10.18 17.72
N LEU A 203 -28.33 -9.46 16.66
CA LEU A 203 -28.50 -10.01 15.30
C LEU A 203 -27.38 -10.93 14.79
N ARG A 204 -26.12 -10.57 15.07
CA ARG A 204 -24.93 -11.37 14.71
C ARG A 204 -24.96 -12.82 15.22
N SER A 205 -25.73 -13.12 16.27
CA SER A 205 -25.87 -14.47 16.82
C SER A 205 -26.60 -15.43 15.88
N LEU A 206 -27.39 -14.93 14.92
CA LEU A 206 -27.99 -15.77 13.87
C LEU A 206 -26.93 -16.40 12.96
N GLY A 207 -25.74 -15.78 12.84
CA GLY A 207 -24.66 -16.29 11.99
C GLY A 207 -25.00 -16.34 10.50
N TRP A 208 -26.03 -15.61 10.07
CA TRP A 208 -26.53 -15.58 8.70
C TRP A 208 -25.78 -14.61 7.78
N ASP A 209 -24.90 -13.77 8.30
CA ASP A 209 -24.12 -12.81 7.49
C ASP A 209 -23.49 -13.43 6.22
N PRO A 210 -22.75 -14.56 6.29
CA PRO A 210 -22.18 -15.19 5.09
C PRO A 210 -23.26 -15.77 4.14
N GLU A 211 -24.38 -16.26 4.69
CA GLU A 211 -25.48 -16.86 3.93
C GLU A 211 -26.31 -15.79 3.21
N LEU A 212 -26.62 -14.67 3.89
CA LEU A 212 -27.29 -13.51 3.33
C LEU A 212 -26.46 -12.87 2.21
N ALA A 213 -25.14 -12.83 2.36
CA ALA A 213 -24.24 -12.40 1.29
C ALA A 213 -24.23 -13.36 0.10
N ARG A 214 -24.18 -14.68 0.35
CA ARG A 214 -24.10 -15.73 -0.69
C ARG A 214 -25.41 -15.90 -1.47
N TYR A 215 -26.52 -16.10 -0.77
CA TYR A 215 -27.80 -16.46 -1.36
C TYR A 215 -28.69 -15.26 -1.65
N ARG A 216 -28.58 -14.20 -0.83
CA ARG A 216 -29.27 -12.91 -0.99
C ARG A 216 -30.76 -13.05 -1.37
N PRO A 217 -31.68 -13.21 -0.39
CA PRO A 217 -33.11 -13.42 -0.65
C PRO A 217 -33.89 -12.14 -0.99
N PHE A 218 -33.20 -11.12 -1.52
CA PHE A 218 -33.75 -9.82 -1.88
C PHE A 218 -33.30 -9.47 -3.28
N LEU A 219 -34.25 -9.03 -4.11
CA LEU A 219 -34.01 -8.65 -5.49
C LEU A 219 -34.75 -7.35 -5.79
N SER A 220 -34.02 -6.24 -5.74
CA SER A 220 -34.56 -4.91 -6.07
C SER A 220 -34.30 -4.55 -7.54
N TYR A 221 -35.06 -3.60 -8.08
CA TYR A 221 -34.81 -3.07 -9.42
C TYR A 221 -33.37 -2.55 -9.62
N ASP A 222 -32.86 -1.76 -8.66
CA ASP A 222 -31.51 -1.19 -8.72
C ASP A 222 -30.43 -2.28 -8.81
N GLU A 223 -30.65 -3.45 -8.20
CA GLU A 223 -29.74 -4.60 -8.27
C GLU A 223 -29.79 -5.31 -9.62
N LEU A 224 -30.99 -5.48 -10.18
CA LEU A 224 -31.17 -6.09 -11.51
C LEU A 224 -30.46 -5.25 -12.59
N GLY A 225 -30.55 -3.92 -12.50
CA GLY A 225 -29.80 -2.99 -13.33
C GLY A 225 -28.27 -3.12 -13.19
N ARG A 226 -27.78 -3.13 -11.94
CA ARG A 226 -26.33 -3.11 -11.61
C ARG A 226 -25.61 -4.43 -11.88
N ALA A 227 -26.29 -5.56 -11.74
CA ALA A 227 -25.73 -6.90 -11.89
C ALA A 227 -25.10 -7.13 -13.27
N VAL A 228 -25.61 -6.47 -14.31
CA VAL A 228 -25.17 -6.67 -15.71
C VAL A 228 -24.52 -5.40 -16.33
N THR A 229 -24.85 -4.17 -15.90
CA THR A 229 -24.28 -2.93 -16.52
C THR A 229 -23.14 -2.25 -15.75
N GLY A 230 -23.09 -2.33 -14.41
CA GLY A 230 -22.30 -1.37 -13.62
C GLY A 230 -21.16 -1.96 -12.77
N ARG A 231 -21.34 -3.17 -12.22
CA ARG A 231 -20.34 -3.82 -11.35
C ARG A 231 -20.26 -5.31 -11.61
N ALA A 232 -19.77 -5.66 -12.79
CA ALA A 232 -19.65 -7.05 -13.24
C ALA A 232 -18.86 -7.97 -12.27
N ALA A 233 -18.02 -7.39 -11.40
CA ALA A 233 -17.30 -8.11 -10.36
C ALA A 233 -18.19 -8.57 -9.18
N GLU A 234 -19.23 -7.81 -8.78
CA GLU A 234 -20.09 -8.17 -7.64
C GLU A 234 -20.93 -9.43 -7.94
N LEU A 235 -21.49 -9.50 -9.15
CA LEU A 235 -22.22 -10.68 -9.62
C LEU A 235 -21.27 -11.89 -9.75
N TYR A 236 -20.05 -11.67 -10.27
CA TYR A 236 -19.01 -12.70 -10.32
C TYR A 236 -18.70 -13.24 -8.93
N ASP A 237 -18.48 -12.37 -7.94
CA ASP A 237 -18.15 -12.76 -6.56
C ASP A 237 -19.30 -13.53 -5.91
N THR A 238 -20.53 -13.08 -6.14
CA THR A 238 -21.74 -13.72 -5.64
C THR A 238 -21.90 -15.13 -6.21
N LEU A 239 -21.72 -15.31 -7.52
CA LEU A 239 -21.76 -16.62 -8.16
C LEU A 239 -20.59 -17.51 -7.71
N THR A 240 -19.39 -16.95 -7.56
CA THR A 240 -18.21 -17.67 -7.06
C THR A 240 -18.46 -18.20 -5.65
N ALA A 241 -19.00 -17.36 -4.75
CA ALA A 241 -19.38 -17.75 -3.41
C ALA A 241 -20.52 -18.80 -3.42
N LEU A 242 -21.54 -18.61 -4.26
CA LEU A 242 -22.65 -19.54 -4.41
C LEU A 242 -22.19 -20.94 -4.84
N LEU A 243 -21.20 -21.01 -5.72
CA LEU A 243 -20.66 -22.25 -6.27
C LEU A 243 -19.56 -22.89 -5.38
N GLY A 244 -19.18 -22.25 -4.27
CA GLY A 244 -18.12 -22.74 -3.38
C GLY A 244 -16.72 -22.63 -3.98
N LEU A 245 -16.47 -21.62 -4.82
CA LEU A 245 -15.23 -21.43 -5.58
C LEU A 245 -14.31 -20.34 -5.00
N THR A 246 -14.63 -19.86 -3.79
CA THR A 246 -13.92 -18.79 -3.11
C THR A 246 -12.46 -19.16 -2.84
N ASP A 247 -12.20 -20.33 -2.25
CA ASP A 247 -10.84 -20.76 -1.88
C ASP A 247 -9.95 -20.99 -3.09
N LEU A 248 -10.54 -21.48 -4.19
CA LEU A 248 -9.86 -21.64 -5.47
C LEU A 248 -9.42 -20.30 -6.06
N THR A 249 -10.33 -19.32 -6.04
CA THR A 249 -10.06 -17.94 -6.51
C THR A 249 -8.99 -17.27 -5.66
N GLU A 250 -9.02 -17.53 -4.36
CA GLU A 250 -8.05 -17.01 -3.41
C GLU A 250 -6.67 -17.64 -3.63
N ALA A 251 -6.58 -18.95 -3.83
CA ALA A 251 -5.33 -19.64 -4.14
C ALA A 251 -4.67 -19.11 -5.43
N GLU A 252 -5.45 -18.90 -6.50
CA GLU A 252 -4.96 -18.26 -7.73
C GLU A 252 -4.43 -16.84 -7.46
N ARG A 253 -5.12 -16.06 -6.62
CA ARG A 253 -4.71 -14.70 -6.26
C ARG A 253 -3.38 -14.71 -5.50
N ARG A 254 -3.20 -15.62 -4.55
CA ARG A 254 -1.96 -15.76 -3.77
C ARG A 254 -0.77 -16.11 -4.67
N LEU A 255 -0.93 -17.10 -5.55
CA LEU A 255 0.09 -17.49 -6.53
C LEU A 255 0.44 -16.35 -7.49
N ALA A 256 -0.56 -15.65 -8.02
CA ALA A 256 -0.33 -14.50 -8.91
C ALA A 256 0.45 -13.38 -8.20
N LYS A 257 0.11 -13.09 -6.94
CA LYS A 257 0.84 -12.10 -6.11
C LYS A 257 2.27 -12.56 -5.81
N ALA A 258 2.48 -13.85 -5.57
CA ALA A 258 3.81 -14.41 -5.34
C ALA A 258 4.69 -14.30 -6.59
N CYS A 259 4.16 -14.63 -7.77
CA CYS A 259 4.86 -14.47 -9.05
C CYS A 259 5.22 -13.00 -9.30
N ASP A 260 4.27 -12.06 -9.15
CA ASP A 260 4.53 -10.63 -9.31
C ASP A 260 5.64 -10.12 -8.36
N ARG A 261 5.62 -10.57 -7.10
CA ARG A 261 6.68 -10.24 -6.13
C ARG A 261 8.05 -10.78 -6.54
N LEU A 262 8.11 -12.05 -6.95
CA LEU A 262 9.36 -12.69 -7.39
C LEU A 262 9.92 -12.04 -8.66
N THR A 263 9.05 -11.69 -9.62
CA THR A 263 9.43 -10.93 -10.81
C THR A 263 10.03 -9.58 -10.45
N LYS A 264 9.39 -8.82 -9.56
CA LYS A 264 9.92 -7.53 -9.08
C LYS A 264 11.27 -7.68 -8.37
N GLN A 265 11.45 -8.74 -7.57
CA GLN A 265 12.73 -9.03 -6.90
C GLN A 265 13.83 -9.38 -7.90
N ARG A 266 13.53 -10.23 -8.89
CA ARG A 266 14.44 -10.59 -9.97
C ARG A 266 14.91 -9.36 -10.77
N ASP A 267 14.00 -8.44 -11.07
CA ASP A 267 14.27 -7.30 -11.96
C ASP A 267 14.89 -6.09 -11.23
N ARG A 268 14.79 -6.06 -9.89
CA ARG A 268 15.24 -4.94 -9.04
C ARG A 268 16.69 -4.48 -9.30
N PRO A 269 17.70 -5.36 -9.39
CA PRO A 269 19.09 -4.92 -9.58
C PRO A 269 19.31 -4.19 -10.91
N GLY A 270 18.51 -4.51 -11.93
CA GLY A 270 18.59 -3.87 -13.25
C GLY A 270 18.15 -2.40 -13.26
N HIS A 271 17.27 -1.99 -12.34
CA HIS A 271 16.81 -0.60 -12.27
C HIS A 271 17.90 0.37 -11.77
N GLU A 272 18.74 -0.06 -10.84
CA GLU A 272 19.77 0.77 -10.23
C GLU A 272 21.15 0.61 -10.87
N HIS A 273 21.37 -0.48 -11.62
CA HIS A 273 22.67 -0.84 -12.22
C HIS A 273 23.33 0.32 -12.99
N GLY A 274 22.63 0.90 -13.97
CA GLY A 274 23.19 1.98 -14.80
C GLY A 274 23.51 3.26 -14.01
N HIS A 275 22.70 3.57 -12.98
CA HIS A 275 22.96 4.72 -12.13
C HIS A 275 24.19 4.50 -11.24
N LEU A 276 24.30 3.32 -10.63
CA LEU A 276 25.40 2.93 -9.77
C LEU A 276 26.73 2.92 -10.52
N VAL A 277 26.78 2.30 -11.71
CA VAL A 277 27.98 2.28 -12.56
C VAL A 277 28.45 3.70 -12.88
N ARG A 278 27.54 4.60 -13.27
CA ARG A 278 27.88 6.00 -13.56
C ARG A 278 28.47 6.71 -12.34
N ARG A 279 27.92 6.49 -11.15
CA ARG A 279 28.45 7.08 -9.91
C ARG A 279 29.83 6.55 -9.56
N LEU A 280 30.03 5.23 -9.67
CA LEU A 280 31.31 4.59 -9.39
C LEU A 280 32.41 5.07 -10.36
N ARG A 281 32.10 5.24 -11.65
CA ARG A 281 33.03 5.78 -12.65
C ARG A 281 33.39 7.25 -12.46
N ALA A 282 32.51 8.02 -11.83
CA ALA A 282 32.74 9.44 -11.54
C ALA A 282 33.58 9.68 -10.28
N ALA A 283 33.75 8.66 -9.43
CA ALA A 283 34.53 8.75 -8.21
C ALA A 283 36.02 8.55 -8.48
N ASP A 284 36.88 9.37 -7.88
CA ASP A 284 38.33 9.26 -7.94
C ASP A 284 38.86 8.27 -6.87
N ASP A 285 38.30 7.05 -6.85
CA ASP A 285 38.68 5.97 -5.93
C ASP A 285 38.95 4.68 -6.70
N ARG A 286 40.08 4.03 -6.39
CA ARG A 286 40.49 2.77 -7.02
C ARG A 286 39.47 1.63 -6.80
N ARG A 287 38.85 1.56 -5.63
CA ARG A 287 37.79 0.59 -5.29
C ARG A 287 36.55 0.84 -6.14
N ALA A 288 36.19 2.11 -6.36
CA ALA A 288 35.07 2.48 -7.22
C ALA A 288 35.31 2.07 -8.68
N ALA A 289 36.52 2.30 -9.20
CA ALA A 289 36.90 1.84 -10.53
C ALA A 289 36.84 0.31 -10.66
N GLN A 290 37.38 -0.42 -9.66
CA GLN A 290 37.32 -1.88 -9.62
C GLN A 290 35.89 -2.41 -9.53
N ALA A 291 35.01 -1.78 -8.73
CA ALA A 291 33.62 -2.16 -8.62
C ALA A 291 32.86 -1.95 -9.94
N ALA A 292 33.11 -0.84 -10.64
CA ALA A 292 32.51 -0.56 -11.93
C ALA A 292 32.92 -1.60 -13.00
N ASP A 293 34.21 -1.97 -13.05
CA ASP A 293 34.70 -3.02 -13.97
C ASP A 293 34.02 -4.37 -13.74
N LEU A 294 33.81 -4.74 -12.47
CA LEU A 294 33.13 -5.98 -12.10
C LEU A 294 31.63 -5.95 -12.44
N LEU A 295 30.96 -4.82 -12.24
CA LEU A 295 29.54 -4.64 -12.56
C LEU A 295 29.24 -4.63 -14.06
N GLU A 296 30.18 -4.19 -14.88
CA GLU A 296 30.05 -4.16 -16.35
C GLU A 296 30.36 -5.51 -17.03
N SER A 297 30.86 -6.49 -16.27
CA SER A 297 31.12 -7.84 -16.79
C SER A 297 29.82 -8.61 -17.06
N GLU A 298 29.86 -9.55 -18.02
CA GLU A 298 28.68 -10.37 -18.38
C GLU A 298 28.14 -11.21 -17.21
N ASN A 299 29.02 -11.61 -16.28
CA ASN A 299 28.67 -12.33 -15.05
C ASN A 299 29.39 -11.70 -13.85
N PRO A 300 28.79 -10.70 -13.18
CA PRO A 300 29.40 -10.02 -12.06
C PRO A 300 29.69 -10.97 -10.88
N ASP A 301 30.93 -10.99 -10.42
CA ASP A 301 31.33 -11.75 -9.23
C ASP A 301 30.83 -11.02 -7.96
N LEU A 302 29.69 -11.49 -7.44
CA LEU A 302 29.02 -10.88 -6.29
C LEU A 302 29.84 -10.97 -5.00
N ASP A 303 30.66 -12.01 -4.83
CA ASP A 303 31.50 -12.15 -3.63
C ASP A 303 32.67 -11.17 -3.68
N ARG A 304 33.25 -10.98 -4.87
CA ARG A 304 34.28 -9.96 -5.06
C ARG A 304 33.72 -8.55 -4.92
N LEU A 305 32.53 -8.26 -5.44
CA LEU A 305 31.86 -6.97 -5.23
C LEU A 305 31.55 -6.71 -3.76
N ALA A 306 31.07 -7.72 -3.01
CA ALA A 306 30.86 -7.63 -1.57
C ALA A 306 32.17 -7.32 -0.83
N SER A 307 33.29 -7.94 -1.23
CA SER A 307 34.59 -7.67 -0.61
C SER A 307 35.08 -6.23 -0.85
N VAL A 308 34.82 -5.67 -2.03
CA VAL A 308 35.15 -4.27 -2.35
C VAL A 308 34.27 -3.32 -1.55
N ALA A 309 32.96 -3.59 -1.45
CA ALA A 309 32.03 -2.80 -0.63
C ALA A 309 32.38 -2.84 0.86
N ALA A 310 32.92 -3.95 1.36
CA ALA A 310 33.33 -4.09 2.77
C ALA A 310 34.69 -3.45 3.08
N ASP A 311 35.43 -2.96 2.08
CA ASP A 311 36.73 -2.32 2.28
C ASP A 311 36.56 -0.91 2.86
N ASP A 312 36.68 -0.81 4.18
CA ASP A 312 36.68 0.43 4.96
C ASP A 312 38.09 1.05 5.11
N GLY A 313 39.08 0.52 4.38
CA GLY A 313 40.45 0.98 4.40
C GLY A 313 40.66 2.35 3.77
N PRO A 314 41.84 2.96 3.99
CA PRO A 314 42.21 4.21 3.32
C PRO A 314 42.50 3.96 1.83
N ALA A 315 42.09 4.91 0.99
CA ALA A 315 42.32 4.85 -0.46
C ALA A 315 43.80 4.69 -0.84
N ASP A 316 44.71 5.35 -0.11
CA ASP A 316 46.16 5.15 -0.21
C ASP A 316 46.82 4.93 1.17
N LEU A 317 47.33 3.71 1.38
CA LEU A 317 48.08 3.32 2.56
C LEU A 317 49.36 4.13 2.78
N ARG A 318 50.02 4.62 1.72
CA ARG A 318 51.23 5.44 1.83
C ARG A 318 50.89 6.83 2.33
N GLN A 319 49.91 7.49 1.71
CA GLN A 319 49.39 8.78 2.18
C GLN A 319 48.88 8.70 3.62
N HIS A 320 48.13 7.64 3.98
CA HIS A 320 47.66 7.42 5.35
C HIS A 320 48.79 7.34 6.38
N ARG A 321 49.92 6.70 6.03
CA ARG A 321 51.11 6.67 6.91
C ARG A 321 51.71 8.06 7.10
N VAL A 322 51.74 8.89 6.06
CA VAL A 322 52.22 10.28 6.15
C VAL A 322 51.29 11.11 7.06
N LEU A 323 49.98 11.02 6.88
CA LEU A 323 48.99 11.72 7.72
C LEU A 323 49.14 11.34 9.20
N ARG A 324 49.32 10.05 9.51
CA ARG A 324 49.57 9.58 10.89
C ARG A 324 50.84 10.16 11.51
N ARG A 325 51.89 10.35 10.69
CA ARG A 325 53.15 10.98 11.13
C ARG A 325 52.99 12.49 11.30
N LEU A 326 52.30 13.17 10.38
CA LEU A 326 51.97 14.60 10.48
C LEU A 326 51.18 14.90 11.75
N ARG A 327 50.14 14.12 12.08
CA ARG A 327 49.35 14.28 13.31
C ARG A 327 50.22 14.26 14.59
N ARG A 328 51.34 13.55 14.57
CA ARG A 328 52.28 13.40 15.70
C ARG A 328 53.47 14.36 15.65
N LEU A 329 53.68 15.09 14.55
CA LEU A 329 54.87 15.90 14.28
C LEU A 329 55.12 17.02 15.30
N SER A 330 56.13 16.93 16.15
CA SER A 330 56.50 18.02 17.07
C SER A 330 57.40 19.06 16.40
N VAL A 331 57.15 20.34 16.71
CA VAL A 331 58.02 21.48 16.36
C VAL A 331 58.35 22.26 17.63
N PRO A 332 59.47 23.02 17.67
CA PRO A 332 59.84 23.80 18.84
C PRO A 332 58.71 24.71 19.36
N GLU A 333 58.58 24.80 20.69
CA GLU A 333 57.56 25.64 21.31
C GLU A 333 57.88 27.13 21.17
N ARG A 334 56.84 27.98 21.19
CA ARG A 334 57.00 29.44 21.06
C ARG A 334 57.90 30.03 22.14
N THR A 335 57.77 29.52 23.35
CA THR A 335 58.56 29.90 24.53
C THR A 335 60.04 29.63 24.27
N VAL A 336 60.37 28.39 23.90
CA VAL A 336 61.74 27.98 23.57
C VAL A 336 62.35 28.82 22.44
N LEU A 337 61.60 29.08 21.36
CA LEU A 337 62.09 29.94 20.28
C LEU A 337 62.38 31.36 20.76
N ASN A 338 61.47 31.94 21.55
CA ASN A 338 61.65 33.29 22.09
C ASN A 338 62.84 33.37 23.06
N ASP A 339 63.03 32.36 23.90
CA ASP A 339 64.12 32.31 24.86
C ASP A 339 65.47 32.29 24.14
N VAL A 340 65.61 31.47 23.09
CA VAL A 340 66.82 31.42 22.26
C VAL A 340 67.03 32.72 21.48
N VAL A 341 65.98 33.33 20.93
CA VAL A 341 66.07 34.63 20.24
C VAL A 341 66.55 35.72 21.21
N ASN A 342 66.04 35.75 22.44
CA ASN A 342 66.46 36.70 23.45
C ASN A 342 67.92 36.48 23.87
N GLU A 343 68.33 35.22 24.01
CA GLU A 343 69.70 34.87 24.36
C GLU A 343 70.69 35.23 23.24
N LEU A 344 70.36 34.95 21.98
CA LEU A 344 71.16 35.36 20.82
C LEU A 344 71.32 36.89 20.73
N ARG A 345 70.24 37.65 20.93
CA ARG A 345 70.27 39.12 20.92
C ARG A 345 71.08 39.68 22.09
N GLY A 346 70.94 39.08 23.27
CA GLY A 346 71.73 39.43 24.46
C GLY A 346 73.22 39.19 24.24
N ALA A 347 73.59 38.01 23.73
CA ALA A 347 74.97 37.66 23.43
C ALA A 347 75.56 38.55 22.32
N ALA A 348 74.78 38.88 21.29
CA ALA A 348 75.20 39.80 20.22
C ALA A 348 75.51 41.20 20.77
N MET A 349 74.66 41.71 21.68
CA MET A 349 74.87 43.01 22.34
C MET A 349 76.14 43.01 23.17
N GLU A 350 76.35 41.97 23.99
CA GLU A 350 77.54 41.86 24.85
C GLU A 350 78.83 41.71 24.03
N LEU A 351 78.80 40.95 22.93
CA LEU A 351 79.91 40.88 21.98
C LEU A 351 80.23 42.24 21.36
N ALA A 352 79.21 42.98 20.93
CA ALA A 352 79.39 44.31 20.36
C ALA A 352 79.97 45.31 21.37
N MET A 353 79.58 45.21 22.65
CA MET A 353 80.16 46.02 23.73
C MET A 353 81.59 45.61 24.09
N ALA A 354 81.94 44.33 23.98
CA ALA A 354 83.28 43.84 24.25
C ALA A 354 84.26 44.16 23.13
N ALA A 355 83.80 44.18 21.88
CA ALA A 355 84.62 44.39 20.68
C ALA A 355 85.46 45.68 20.76
N GLY A 356 86.77 45.57 20.49
CA GLY A 356 87.68 46.72 20.48
C GLY A 356 88.03 47.28 21.86
N THR A 357 87.53 46.69 22.95
CA THR A 357 87.93 47.06 24.31
C THR A 357 89.33 46.53 24.66
N LYS A 358 89.91 47.05 25.76
CA LYS A 358 91.18 46.51 26.30
C LYS A 358 91.06 45.03 26.67
N GLY A 359 89.88 44.58 27.12
CA GLY A 359 89.61 43.19 27.46
C GLY A 359 89.57 42.27 26.23
N ASP A 360 88.97 42.73 25.13
CA ASP A 360 88.94 41.97 23.87
C ASP A 360 90.34 41.82 23.25
N ARG A 361 91.16 42.89 23.30
CA ARG A 361 92.58 42.79 22.92
C ARG A 361 93.35 41.80 23.80
N ALA A 362 93.13 41.85 25.12
CA ALA A 362 93.77 40.93 26.07
C ALA A 362 93.36 39.47 25.81
N ARG A 363 92.06 39.21 25.53
CA ARG A 363 91.53 37.90 25.14
C ARG A 363 92.21 37.39 23.86
N GLY A 364 92.24 38.21 22.80
CA GLY A 364 92.85 37.83 21.53
C GLY A 364 94.33 37.44 21.67
N VAL A 365 95.11 38.21 22.44
CA VAL A 365 96.51 37.87 22.72
C VAL A 365 96.61 36.58 23.54
N ALA A 366 95.78 36.43 24.58
CA ALA A 366 95.78 35.21 25.41
C ALA A 366 95.43 33.95 24.60
N GLU A 367 94.49 34.02 23.65
CA GLU A 367 94.12 32.91 22.77
C GLU A 367 95.21 32.55 21.76
N LEU A 368 95.90 33.55 21.21
CA LEU A 368 97.07 33.33 20.35
C LEU A 368 98.18 32.62 21.12
N LEU A 369 98.49 33.08 22.34
CA LEU A 369 99.49 32.44 23.20
C LEU A 369 99.06 31.03 23.60
N ARG A 370 97.79 30.79 23.95
CA ARG A 370 97.27 29.43 24.23
C ARG A 370 97.36 28.52 23.01
N SER A 371 97.08 29.03 21.81
CA SER A 371 97.19 28.26 20.57
C SER A 371 98.64 27.90 20.25
N ALA A 372 99.56 28.86 20.43
CA ALA A 372 100.99 28.64 20.28
C ALA A 372 101.53 27.63 21.32
N LEU A 373 101.07 27.70 22.57
CA LEU A 373 101.39 26.70 23.60
C LEU A 373 100.89 25.30 23.23
N ARG A 374 99.63 25.16 22.78
CA ARG A 374 99.08 23.87 22.30
C ARG A 374 99.87 23.29 21.13
N HIS A 375 100.33 24.15 20.21
CA HIS A 375 101.16 23.72 19.10
C HIS A 375 102.51 23.18 19.60
N ARG A 376 103.17 23.90 20.50
CA ARG A 376 104.43 23.46 21.13
C ARG A 376 104.28 22.16 21.92
N GLU A 377 103.18 21.99 22.65
CA GLU A 377 102.88 20.74 23.39
C GLU A 377 102.77 19.53 22.45
N ARG A 378 102.28 19.72 21.22
CA ARG A 378 102.24 18.67 20.20
C ARG A 378 103.57 18.47 19.47
N HIS A 379 104.42 19.51 19.41
CA HIS A 379 105.69 19.53 18.67
C HIS A 379 106.87 19.99 19.55
N PRO A 380 107.23 19.23 20.61
CA PRO A 380 108.21 19.68 21.61
C PRO A 380 109.65 19.76 21.08
N ALA A 381 109.95 19.13 19.95
CA ALA A 381 111.28 19.12 19.33
C ALA A 381 111.54 20.34 18.44
N GLU A 382 110.50 21.09 18.08
CA GLU A 382 110.60 22.28 17.23
C GLU A 382 110.79 23.52 18.13
N THR A 383 111.99 24.12 18.06
CA THR A 383 112.36 25.27 18.92
C THR A 383 112.38 26.61 18.19
N ASP A 384 112.10 26.60 16.89
CA ASP A 384 112.10 27.79 16.04
C ASP A 384 110.70 28.41 16.03
N CYS A 385 110.62 29.74 15.97
CA CYS A 385 109.32 30.42 15.97
C CYS A 385 108.57 30.11 14.66
N PRO A 386 107.37 29.52 14.71
CA PRO A 386 106.63 29.11 13.50
C PRO A 386 106.08 30.29 12.69
N THR A 387 106.10 31.52 13.23
CA THR A 387 105.59 32.72 12.53
C THR A 387 106.69 33.53 11.86
N CYS A 388 107.81 33.79 12.55
CA CYS A 388 108.91 34.62 12.03
C CYS A 388 110.18 33.82 11.70
N GLY A 389 110.20 32.51 11.93
CA GLY A 389 111.32 31.62 11.60
C GLY A 389 112.59 31.84 12.44
N THR A 390 112.51 32.61 13.53
CA THR A 390 113.67 32.88 14.39
C THR A 390 114.05 31.61 15.16
N ALA A 391 115.30 31.17 15.00
CA ALA A 391 115.78 29.92 15.55
C ALA A 391 115.92 29.96 17.08
N GLY A 392 115.49 28.89 17.76
CA GLY A 392 115.67 28.69 19.21
C GLY A 392 114.82 29.56 20.15
N GLU A 393 114.07 30.54 19.65
CA GLU A 393 113.26 31.48 20.44
C GLU A 393 111.94 30.89 20.95
N PHE A 394 111.51 29.74 20.45
CA PHE A 394 110.25 29.07 20.83
C PHE A 394 110.48 27.94 21.87
N GLY A 395 111.49 28.12 22.72
CA GLY A 395 111.92 27.15 23.75
C GLY A 395 111.14 27.20 25.07
N SER A 396 111.69 26.55 26.11
CA SER A 396 111.10 26.50 27.46
C SER A 396 110.97 27.87 28.15
N GLU A 397 111.88 28.81 27.87
CA GLU A 397 111.80 30.17 28.41
C GLU A 397 110.64 30.96 27.79
N TRP A 398 110.38 30.77 26.50
CA TRP A 398 109.20 31.34 25.84
C TRP A 398 107.91 30.76 26.42
N GLU A 399 107.84 29.45 26.65
CA GLU A 399 106.68 28.79 27.28
C GLU A 399 106.37 29.40 28.67
N GLN A 400 107.40 29.62 29.49
CA GLN A 400 107.23 30.23 30.82
C GLN A 400 106.73 31.67 30.73
N ARG A 401 107.30 32.48 29.82
CA ARG A 401 106.85 33.86 29.57
C ARG A 401 105.42 33.91 29.05
N ALA A 402 105.07 33.07 28.07
CA ALA A 402 103.72 32.97 27.51
C ALA A 402 102.70 32.57 28.59
N ARG A 403 103.01 31.59 29.45
CA ARG A 403 102.15 31.21 30.58
C ARG A 403 101.99 32.32 31.61
N ALA A 404 103.04 33.09 31.90
CA ALA A 404 102.97 34.24 32.80
C ALA A 404 102.13 35.38 32.22
N GLU A 405 102.30 35.66 30.93
CA GLU A 405 101.53 36.68 30.20
C GLU A 405 100.04 36.30 30.14
N ILE A 406 99.70 35.04 29.88
CA ILE A 406 98.30 34.56 29.94
C ILE A 406 97.71 34.81 31.34
N ARG A 407 98.42 34.46 32.43
CA ARG A 407 97.94 34.71 33.80
C ARG A 407 97.72 36.19 34.10
N ALA A 408 98.53 37.08 33.51
CA ALA A 408 98.37 38.53 33.68
C ALA A 408 97.19 39.09 32.86
N LEU A 409 96.97 38.56 31.65
CA LEU A 409 95.90 39.00 30.75
C LEU A 409 94.52 38.43 31.12
N GLU A 410 94.46 37.27 31.78
CA GLU A 410 93.22 36.59 32.17
C GLU A 410 92.19 37.48 32.92
N PRO A 411 92.53 38.20 34.01
CA PRO A 411 91.56 39.04 34.70
C PRO A 411 91.10 40.24 33.86
N VAL A 412 91.92 40.73 32.94
CA VAL A 412 91.57 41.83 32.01
C VAL A 412 90.68 41.32 30.87
N ALA A 413 90.90 40.08 30.42
CA ALA A 413 90.16 39.43 29.36
C ALA A 413 88.82 38.82 29.81
N ALA A 414 88.60 38.64 31.12
CA ALA A 414 87.49 37.86 31.67
C ALA A 414 86.11 38.25 31.10
N ASN A 415 85.76 39.54 31.10
CA ASN A 415 84.46 40.00 30.60
C ASN A 415 84.30 39.78 29.08
N ALA A 416 85.36 40.00 28.30
CA ALA A 416 85.32 39.73 26.87
C ALA A 416 85.23 38.22 26.60
N ALA A 417 86.04 37.39 27.27
CA ALA A 417 85.99 35.94 27.16
C ALA A 417 84.60 35.38 27.47
N ALA A 418 83.95 35.85 28.53
CA ALA A 418 82.58 35.47 28.88
C ALA A 418 81.56 35.84 27.79
N ALA A 419 81.71 37.01 27.15
CA ALA A 419 80.83 37.43 26.04
C ALA A 419 80.99 36.53 24.80
N TYR A 420 82.22 36.13 24.45
CA TYR A 420 82.46 35.18 23.35
C TYR A 420 81.94 33.78 23.67
N GLU A 421 82.17 33.27 24.90
CA GLU A 421 81.64 31.98 25.34
C GLU A 421 80.11 31.97 25.32
N ARG A 422 79.47 33.03 25.81
CA ARG A 422 78.01 33.19 25.76
C ARG A 422 77.48 33.17 24.33
N ALA A 423 78.15 33.86 23.41
CA ALA A 423 77.80 33.87 22.00
C ALA A 423 77.92 32.51 21.33
N ASP A 424 78.97 31.74 21.62
CA ASP A 424 79.13 30.39 21.12
C ASP A 424 78.05 29.46 21.67
N ASN A 425 77.78 29.53 22.97
CA ASN A 425 76.70 28.76 23.61
C ASN A 425 75.32 29.12 23.02
N ALA A 426 75.03 30.39 22.80
CA ALA A 426 73.78 30.84 22.20
C ALA A 426 73.63 30.33 20.76
N ARG A 427 74.72 30.30 19.99
CA ARG A 427 74.73 29.74 18.62
C ARG A 427 74.49 28.23 18.61
N ASP A 428 75.08 27.51 19.55
CA ASP A 428 74.89 26.06 19.66
C ASP A 428 73.46 25.70 20.10
N GLN A 429 72.87 26.47 21.02
CA GLN A 429 71.45 26.35 21.38
C GLN A 429 70.53 26.59 20.18
N ALA A 430 70.83 27.62 19.37
CA ALA A 430 70.09 27.92 18.16
C ALA A 430 70.18 26.82 17.10
N ARG A 431 71.38 26.29 16.84
CA ARG A 431 71.60 25.18 15.91
C ARG A 431 70.92 23.90 16.36
N PHE A 432 70.85 23.64 17.66
CA PHE A 432 70.14 22.48 18.19
C PHE A 432 68.64 22.49 17.85
N LEU A 433 68.03 23.66 17.68
CA LEU A 433 66.62 23.78 17.26
C LEU A 433 66.42 23.51 15.76
N MET A 434 67.48 23.60 14.94
CA MET A 434 67.44 23.50 13.48
C MET A 434 67.58 22.05 13.01
N ALA A 435 66.65 21.21 13.48
CA ALA A 435 66.61 19.79 13.11
C ALA A 435 66.40 19.60 11.59
N PRO A 436 67.09 18.63 10.96
CA PRO A 436 66.96 18.37 9.54
C PRO A 436 65.54 17.90 9.18
N MET A 437 65.12 18.18 7.95
CA MET A 437 63.80 17.78 7.48
C MET A 437 63.61 16.25 7.55
N PRO A 438 62.51 15.73 8.14
CA PRO A 438 62.26 14.29 8.15
C PRO A 438 62.08 13.73 6.73
N SER A 439 62.73 12.61 6.42
CA SER A 439 62.72 11.98 5.07
C SER A 439 61.35 11.52 4.56
N TRP A 440 60.36 11.42 5.44
CA TRP A 440 58.99 11.04 5.10
C TRP A 440 58.10 12.24 4.76
N LEU A 441 58.55 13.46 5.03
CA LEU A 441 57.81 14.68 4.72
C LEU A 441 58.00 15.01 3.23
N PRO A 442 56.92 15.19 2.45
CA PRO A 442 57.06 15.54 1.04
C PRO A 442 57.75 16.91 0.88
N PRO A 443 58.86 17.01 0.13
CA PRO A 443 59.62 18.25 -0.02
C PRO A 443 58.81 19.35 -0.72
N ASP A 444 57.92 18.96 -1.64
CA ASP A 444 57.11 19.90 -2.40
C ASP A 444 55.92 20.47 -1.60
N SER A 445 55.61 19.90 -0.44
CA SER A 445 54.54 20.38 0.44
C SER A 445 54.89 21.75 1.04
N GLU A 446 53.88 22.54 1.41
CA GLU A 446 54.09 23.84 2.05
C GLU A 446 54.98 23.71 3.31
N LEU A 447 54.70 22.69 4.13
CA LEU A 447 55.49 22.40 5.33
C LEU A 447 56.92 21.97 4.98
N GLY A 448 57.11 21.15 3.94
CA GLY A 448 58.43 20.70 3.48
C GLY A 448 59.32 21.87 3.06
N ARG A 449 58.77 22.81 2.29
CA ARG A 449 59.49 24.03 1.86
C ARG A 449 59.90 24.91 3.04
N VAL A 450 58.98 25.14 3.99
CA VAL A 450 59.26 25.95 5.18
C VAL A 450 60.28 25.24 6.11
N TRP A 451 60.27 23.91 6.17
CA TRP A 451 61.25 23.15 6.94
C TRP A 451 62.65 23.24 6.32
N ALA A 452 62.76 23.17 5.00
CA ALA A 452 64.02 23.37 4.30
C ALA A 452 64.59 24.78 4.53
N GLU A 453 63.73 25.81 4.54
CA GLU A 453 64.12 27.16 4.96
C GLU A 453 64.60 27.19 6.42
N TRP A 454 63.91 26.50 7.33
CA TRP A 454 64.31 26.42 8.74
C TRP A 454 65.70 25.80 8.92
N GLU A 455 65.96 24.67 8.26
CA GLU A 455 67.22 23.93 8.28
C GLU A 455 68.39 24.77 7.75
N ALA A 456 68.17 25.58 6.72
CA ALA A 456 69.20 26.46 6.16
C ALA A 456 69.74 27.50 7.16
N GLY A 457 69.00 27.76 8.26
CA GLY A 457 69.45 28.64 9.33
C GLY A 457 70.73 28.16 10.04
N ALA A 458 71.04 26.86 9.98
CA ALA A 458 72.20 26.29 10.68
C ALA A 458 73.54 26.85 10.16
N GLU A 459 73.55 27.30 8.90
CA GLU A 459 74.68 27.91 8.21
C GLU A 459 74.87 29.40 8.57
N ILE A 460 73.91 30.03 9.25
CA ILE A 460 74.01 31.44 9.65
C ILE A 460 74.98 31.59 10.82
N THR A 461 76.05 32.36 10.62
CA THR A 461 77.08 32.61 11.64
C THR A 461 76.83 33.84 12.49
N ASP A 462 76.17 34.85 11.90
CA ASP A 462 75.83 36.11 12.58
C ASP A 462 74.66 35.92 13.55
N LEU A 463 74.83 36.37 14.79
CA LEU A 463 73.86 36.13 15.87
C LEU A 463 72.55 36.90 15.67
N ALA A 464 72.61 38.11 15.11
CA ALA A 464 71.43 38.93 14.89
C ALA A 464 70.59 38.37 13.73
N ALA A 465 71.24 37.98 12.63
CA ALA A 465 70.61 37.30 11.51
C ALA A 465 70.03 35.94 11.92
N LEU A 466 70.73 35.19 12.79
CA LEU A 466 70.24 33.91 13.31
C LEU A 466 69.00 34.10 14.20
N ALA A 467 68.98 35.14 15.03
CA ALA A 467 67.82 35.50 15.84
C ALA A 467 66.62 35.92 14.97
N GLU A 468 66.84 36.70 13.92
CA GLU A 468 65.79 37.08 12.96
C GLU A 468 65.25 35.87 12.20
N HIS A 469 66.11 34.97 11.75
CA HIS A 469 65.72 33.72 11.12
C HIS A 469 64.84 32.86 12.04
N ILE A 470 65.26 32.70 13.30
CA ILE A 470 64.47 31.94 14.28
C ILE A 470 63.09 32.56 14.50
N GLU A 471 63.03 33.89 14.62
CA GLU A 471 61.79 34.60 14.86
C GLU A 471 60.83 34.54 13.66
N THR A 472 61.35 34.66 12.44
CA THR A 472 60.54 34.74 11.21
C THR A 472 60.19 33.36 10.67
N VAL A 473 61.20 32.54 10.36
CA VAL A 473 61.03 31.20 9.80
C VAL A 473 60.51 30.23 10.84
N GLY A 474 60.95 30.33 12.10
CA GLY A 474 60.43 29.49 13.19
C GLY A 474 58.95 29.74 13.48
N ARG A 475 58.48 30.98 13.33
CA ARG A 475 57.04 31.31 13.42
C ARG A 475 56.25 30.67 12.28
N ARG A 476 56.73 30.79 11.03
CA ARG A 476 56.12 30.16 9.85
C ARG A 476 56.09 28.63 9.98
N LEU A 477 57.20 28.02 10.39
CA LEU A 477 57.31 26.59 10.61
C LEU A 477 56.24 26.10 11.58
N ARG A 478 56.07 26.80 12.71
CA ARG A 478 55.05 26.47 13.71
C ARG A 478 53.64 26.60 13.16
N SER A 479 53.31 27.70 12.47
CA SER A 479 51.96 27.87 11.91
C SER A 479 51.63 26.81 10.87
N THR A 480 52.55 26.53 9.95
CA THR A 480 52.35 25.54 8.88
C THR A 480 52.30 24.11 9.45
N ALA A 481 53.10 23.79 10.47
CA ALA A 481 53.03 22.50 11.15
C ALA A 481 51.71 22.28 11.91
N ILE A 482 51.16 23.32 12.55
CA ILE A 482 49.85 23.25 13.21
C ILE A 482 48.74 23.05 12.18
N ALA A 483 48.78 23.78 11.06
CA ALA A 483 47.81 23.62 9.97
C ALA A 483 47.86 22.21 9.37
N ALA A 484 49.05 21.71 9.04
CA ALA A 484 49.24 20.35 8.51
C ALA A 484 48.81 19.26 9.50
N ARG A 485 49.02 19.46 10.81
CA ARG A 485 48.51 18.58 11.87
C ARG A 485 46.99 18.52 11.90
N LYS A 486 46.35 19.69 11.79
CA LYS A 486 44.88 19.81 11.81
C LYS A 486 44.27 19.14 10.58
N GLU A 487 44.75 19.47 9.39
CA GLU A 487 44.29 18.87 8.14
C GLU A 487 44.51 17.35 8.12
N ALA A 488 45.66 16.88 8.61
CA ALA A 488 45.90 15.44 8.75
C ALA A 488 45.00 14.79 9.80
N GLY A 489 44.58 15.52 10.84
CA GLY A 489 43.58 15.05 11.80
C GLY A 489 42.23 14.85 11.13
N GLU A 490 41.73 15.88 10.45
CA GLU A 490 40.44 15.85 9.74
C GLU A 490 40.38 14.71 8.70
N LYS A 491 41.43 14.53 7.90
CA LYS A 491 41.54 13.43 6.92
C LYS A 491 41.69 12.03 7.55
N LEU A 492 42.17 11.94 8.79
CA LEU A 492 42.27 10.65 9.50
C LEU A 492 40.97 10.26 10.18
N ASP A 493 40.11 11.24 10.47
CA ASP A 493 38.80 11.02 11.09
C ASP A 493 37.75 10.56 10.06
N ASP A 494 37.89 10.91 8.78
CA ASP A 494 37.24 10.26 7.65
C ASP A 494 38.27 9.53 6.75
N PRO A 495 38.65 8.28 7.10
CA PRO A 495 39.66 7.54 6.36
C PRO A 495 39.16 7.07 4.98
N THR A 496 37.86 7.15 4.71
CA THR A 496 37.25 6.59 3.49
C THR A 496 37.28 7.56 2.32
N ASP A 497 37.55 8.84 2.56
CA ASP A 497 37.63 9.89 1.53
C ASP A 497 36.38 9.90 0.61
N GLY A 498 35.19 9.74 1.22
CA GLY A 498 33.90 9.69 0.51
C GLY A 498 33.50 8.34 -0.10
N TRP A 499 34.32 7.29 0.01
CA TRP A 499 33.97 5.93 -0.46
C TRP A 499 32.79 5.32 0.30
N SER A 500 32.61 5.65 1.59
CA SER A 500 31.62 5.03 2.47
C SER A 500 30.19 5.02 1.92
N GLU A 501 29.75 6.13 1.31
CA GLU A 501 28.40 6.22 0.72
C GLU A 501 28.25 5.30 -0.51
N LEU A 502 29.28 5.23 -1.36
CA LEU A 502 29.30 4.37 -2.54
C LEU A 502 29.42 2.89 -2.14
N ALA A 503 30.17 2.60 -1.08
CA ALA A 503 30.32 1.28 -0.51
C ALA A 503 28.99 0.73 0.01
N GLU A 504 28.20 1.56 0.70
CA GLU A 504 26.87 1.20 1.19
C GLU A 504 25.91 0.91 0.01
N GLN A 505 25.90 1.77 -1.01
CA GLN A 505 25.10 1.56 -2.22
C GLN A 505 25.49 0.28 -2.96
N LEU A 506 26.80 0.04 -3.11
CA LEU A 506 27.31 -1.18 -3.72
C LEU A 506 26.90 -2.41 -2.91
N GLY A 507 27.01 -2.36 -1.58
CA GLY A 507 26.58 -3.42 -0.68
C GLY A 507 25.07 -3.70 -0.73
N ALA A 508 24.25 -2.65 -0.86
CA ALA A 508 22.81 -2.79 -1.08
C ALA A 508 22.52 -3.46 -2.43
N TRP A 509 23.16 -3.02 -3.51
CA TRP A 509 23.01 -3.61 -4.84
C TRP A 509 23.43 -5.09 -4.86
N VAL A 510 24.54 -5.46 -4.21
CA VAL A 510 24.98 -6.87 -4.12
C VAL A 510 23.97 -7.74 -3.39
N ARG A 511 23.33 -7.24 -2.32
CA ARG A 511 22.24 -7.97 -1.65
C ARG A 511 21.06 -8.17 -2.58
N ASP A 512 20.61 -7.10 -3.25
CA ASP A 512 19.51 -7.17 -4.22
C ASP A 512 19.84 -8.14 -5.36
N ALA A 513 21.09 -8.18 -5.86
CA ALA A 513 21.53 -9.10 -6.92
C ALA A 513 21.53 -10.58 -6.47
N ARG A 514 21.91 -10.86 -5.22
CA ARG A 514 21.82 -12.21 -4.63
C ARG A 514 20.35 -12.63 -4.47
N GLU A 515 19.50 -11.74 -3.96
CA GLU A 515 18.06 -11.98 -3.85
C GLU A 515 17.40 -12.21 -5.22
N ALA A 516 17.81 -11.45 -6.25
CA ALA A 516 17.31 -11.62 -7.61
C ALA A 516 17.66 -12.98 -8.21
N THR A 517 18.86 -13.50 -7.93
CA THR A 517 19.28 -14.84 -8.37
C THR A 517 18.39 -15.92 -7.75
N ALA A 518 18.19 -15.87 -6.42
CA ALA A 518 17.31 -16.80 -5.72
C ALA A 518 15.83 -16.68 -6.16
N ALA A 519 15.37 -15.45 -6.44
CA ALA A 519 14.04 -15.20 -6.98
C ALA A 519 13.88 -15.80 -8.40
N GLY A 520 14.93 -15.73 -9.23
CA GLY A 520 14.93 -16.33 -10.57
C GLY A 520 14.76 -17.85 -10.54
N GLU A 521 15.45 -18.54 -9.62
CA GLU A 521 15.33 -19.99 -9.45
C GLU A 521 13.93 -20.43 -8.98
N THR A 522 13.30 -19.61 -8.13
CA THR A 522 11.97 -19.91 -7.54
C THR A 522 10.79 -19.48 -8.42
N LEU A 523 10.97 -18.47 -9.28
CA LEU A 523 9.93 -17.93 -10.15
C LEU A 523 9.43 -18.94 -11.17
N GLY A 524 10.32 -19.69 -11.84
CA GLY A 524 9.93 -20.64 -12.89
C GLY A 524 8.92 -21.70 -12.41
N PRO A 525 9.17 -22.40 -11.28
CA PRO A 525 8.19 -23.30 -10.67
C PRO A 525 6.88 -22.60 -10.25
N ALA A 526 6.95 -21.38 -9.73
CA ALA A 526 5.76 -20.62 -9.32
C ALA A 526 4.87 -20.24 -10.52
N GLU A 527 5.46 -19.83 -11.63
CA GLU A 527 4.74 -19.50 -12.87
C GLU A 527 4.04 -20.72 -13.46
N ARG A 528 4.72 -21.89 -13.51
CA ARG A 528 4.10 -23.15 -13.95
C ARG A 528 2.95 -23.58 -13.04
N ALA A 529 3.12 -23.41 -11.73
CA ALA A 529 2.05 -23.67 -10.76
C ALA A 529 0.84 -22.76 -10.98
N LEU A 530 1.07 -21.47 -11.25
CA LEU A 530 0.02 -20.51 -11.54
C LEU A 530 -0.70 -20.83 -12.86
N GLU A 531 0.03 -21.18 -13.92
CA GLU A 531 -0.54 -21.57 -15.21
C GLU A 531 -1.40 -22.82 -15.09
N TRP A 532 -0.89 -23.84 -14.40
CA TRP A 532 -1.63 -25.07 -14.14
C TRP A 532 -2.89 -24.81 -13.30
N LEU A 533 -2.77 -24.13 -12.17
CA LEU A 533 -3.89 -23.86 -11.27
C LEU A 533 -4.96 -23.02 -11.98
N ALA A 534 -4.55 -22.03 -12.75
CA ALA A 534 -5.42 -21.23 -13.60
C ALA A 534 -6.22 -22.05 -14.60
N GLY A 535 -5.57 -23.01 -15.26
CA GLY A 535 -6.18 -23.92 -16.23
C GLY A 535 -7.25 -24.78 -15.57
N ILE A 536 -6.89 -25.47 -14.49
CA ILE A 536 -7.81 -26.33 -13.73
C ILE A 536 -8.94 -25.51 -13.09
N ALA A 537 -8.64 -24.34 -12.55
CA ALA A 537 -9.65 -23.47 -11.95
C ALA A 537 -10.72 -23.07 -12.98
N ARG A 538 -10.33 -22.78 -14.22
CA ARG A 538 -11.26 -22.48 -15.31
C ARG A 538 -12.19 -23.67 -15.61
N GLU A 539 -11.67 -24.89 -15.62
CA GLU A 539 -12.47 -26.11 -15.82
C GLU A 539 -13.46 -26.34 -14.69
N ILE A 540 -12.99 -26.29 -13.43
CA ILE A 540 -13.85 -26.45 -12.24
C ILE A 540 -14.94 -25.38 -12.21
N ARG A 541 -14.61 -24.10 -12.51
CA ARG A 541 -15.60 -23.03 -12.62
C ARG A 541 -16.66 -23.34 -13.67
N ALA A 542 -16.26 -23.80 -14.86
CA ALA A 542 -17.19 -24.15 -15.94
C ALA A 542 -18.10 -25.32 -15.56
N GLU A 543 -17.54 -26.37 -14.94
CA GLU A 543 -18.30 -27.54 -14.48
C GLU A 543 -19.34 -27.18 -13.41
N ARG A 544 -18.97 -26.35 -12.44
CA ARG A 544 -19.86 -25.92 -11.36
C ARG A 544 -20.91 -24.91 -11.83
N LEU A 545 -20.58 -24.05 -12.79
CA LEU A 545 -21.50 -23.07 -13.33
C LEU A 545 -22.57 -23.73 -14.24
N ARG A 546 -22.23 -24.83 -14.92
CA ARG A 546 -23.08 -25.48 -15.94
C ARG A 546 -24.54 -25.70 -15.50
N PRO A 547 -24.85 -26.26 -14.31
CA PRO A 547 -26.25 -26.46 -13.91
C PRO A 547 -26.99 -25.14 -13.75
N LEU A 548 -26.35 -24.12 -13.18
CA LEU A 548 -26.95 -22.80 -13.01
C LEU A 548 -27.15 -22.09 -14.36
N ALA A 549 -26.18 -22.23 -15.28
CA ALA A 549 -26.27 -21.71 -16.65
C ALA A 549 -27.47 -22.32 -17.39
N SER A 550 -27.62 -23.65 -17.37
CA SER A 550 -28.76 -24.31 -18.02
C SER A 550 -30.11 -23.90 -17.43
N HIS A 551 -30.20 -23.64 -16.12
CA HIS A 551 -31.43 -23.11 -15.53
C HIS A 551 -31.67 -21.65 -15.92
N ALA A 552 -30.62 -20.83 -15.99
CA ALA A 552 -30.73 -19.45 -16.45
C ALA A 552 -31.21 -19.39 -17.91
N GLU A 553 -30.65 -20.23 -18.79
CA GLU A 553 -31.11 -20.41 -20.17
C GLU A 553 -32.60 -20.78 -20.22
N GLN A 554 -33.04 -21.77 -19.43
CA GLN A 554 -34.46 -22.17 -19.39
C GLN A 554 -35.38 -21.04 -18.93
N VAL A 555 -34.98 -20.26 -17.92
CA VAL A 555 -35.73 -19.09 -17.46
C VAL A 555 -35.76 -18.01 -18.54
N TRP A 556 -34.62 -17.72 -19.17
CA TRP A 556 -34.49 -16.78 -20.30
C TRP A 556 -35.44 -17.16 -21.44
N HIS A 557 -35.46 -18.44 -21.84
CA HIS A 557 -36.38 -18.98 -22.84
C HIS A 557 -37.87 -18.82 -22.51
N ARG A 558 -38.24 -18.77 -21.22
CA ARG A 558 -39.64 -18.54 -20.81
C ARG A 558 -39.98 -17.06 -20.70
N LEU A 559 -39.01 -16.22 -20.36
CA LEU A 559 -39.16 -14.77 -20.28
C LEU A 559 -39.21 -14.13 -21.67
N ARG A 560 -38.43 -14.62 -22.62
CA ARG A 560 -38.41 -14.15 -24.01
C ARG A 560 -39.48 -14.86 -24.85
N GLN A 561 -40.28 -14.10 -25.58
CA GLN A 561 -41.19 -14.64 -26.61
C GLN A 561 -40.69 -14.31 -28.03
N GLU A 562 -39.95 -13.21 -28.22
CA GLU A 562 -39.29 -12.90 -29.50
C GLU A 562 -38.04 -13.78 -29.75
N ARG A 563 -38.02 -14.50 -30.87
CA ARG A 563 -37.02 -15.54 -31.21
C ARG A 563 -35.66 -15.02 -31.67
N ARG A 564 -35.39 -13.72 -31.56
CA ARG A 564 -34.23 -13.11 -32.24
C ARG A 564 -32.95 -13.17 -31.43
N ILE A 565 -33.03 -13.29 -30.10
CA ILE A 565 -31.88 -13.16 -29.20
C ILE A 565 -31.71 -14.41 -28.34
N ASP A 566 -30.75 -15.26 -28.66
CA ASP A 566 -30.42 -16.51 -27.96
C ASP A 566 -29.28 -16.30 -26.96
N LEU A 567 -29.39 -16.94 -25.77
CA LEU A 567 -28.31 -16.99 -24.79
C LEU A 567 -27.50 -18.27 -25.07
N GLU A 568 -26.28 -18.12 -25.59
CA GLU A 568 -25.47 -19.24 -26.06
C GLU A 568 -24.59 -19.83 -24.96
N ALA A 569 -24.00 -18.95 -24.13
CA ALA A 569 -23.14 -19.38 -23.04
C ALA A 569 -23.08 -18.34 -21.92
N MET A 570 -23.01 -18.83 -20.69
CA MET A 570 -22.68 -18.03 -19.50
C MET A 570 -21.36 -18.52 -18.91
N ARG A 571 -20.38 -17.61 -18.76
CA ARG A 571 -19.01 -17.93 -18.31
C ARG A 571 -18.52 -16.96 -17.25
N LEU A 572 -17.77 -17.47 -16.27
CA LEU A 572 -17.03 -16.66 -15.31
C LEU A 572 -15.64 -16.37 -15.88
N VAL A 573 -15.38 -15.11 -16.28
CA VAL A 573 -14.13 -14.72 -16.97
C VAL A 573 -13.39 -13.60 -16.25
N GLY A 574 -12.11 -13.43 -16.59
CA GLY A 574 -11.24 -12.42 -16.02
C GLY A 574 -10.72 -12.76 -14.62
N ARG A 575 -9.79 -11.92 -14.12
CA ARG A 575 -9.21 -12.01 -12.77
C ARG A 575 -9.08 -10.62 -12.16
N GLY A 576 -8.98 -10.56 -10.82
CA GLY A 576 -8.78 -9.30 -10.10
C GLY A 576 -9.85 -8.28 -10.48
N ALA A 577 -9.46 -7.05 -10.79
CA ALA A 577 -10.39 -5.97 -11.16
C ALA A 577 -11.13 -6.19 -12.50
N ARG A 578 -10.66 -7.11 -13.36
CA ARG A 578 -11.28 -7.39 -14.67
C ARG A 578 -12.25 -8.57 -14.66
N ARG A 579 -12.54 -9.16 -13.48
CA ARG A 579 -13.43 -10.32 -13.36
C ARG A 579 -14.88 -9.93 -13.62
N ARG A 580 -15.60 -10.77 -14.37
CA ARG A 580 -17.00 -10.53 -14.76
C ARG A 580 -17.71 -11.83 -15.15
N VAL A 581 -19.03 -11.80 -15.09
CA VAL A 581 -19.87 -12.77 -15.81
C VAL A 581 -19.93 -12.34 -17.27
N ALA A 582 -19.42 -13.17 -18.17
CA ALA A 582 -19.63 -13.02 -19.60
C ALA A 582 -20.88 -13.82 -19.99
N VAL A 583 -21.77 -13.16 -20.71
CA VAL A 583 -22.95 -13.79 -21.29
C VAL A 583 -22.84 -13.59 -22.79
N ASP A 584 -22.67 -14.69 -23.51
CA ASP A 584 -22.60 -14.72 -24.97
C ASP A 584 -24.03 -14.79 -25.50
N VAL A 585 -24.38 -13.85 -26.38
CA VAL A 585 -25.73 -13.65 -26.88
C VAL A 585 -25.68 -13.61 -28.41
N ALA A 586 -26.42 -14.49 -29.08
CA ALA A 586 -26.56 -14.50 -30.53
C ALA A 586 -27.81 -13.74 -30.95
N VAL A 587 -27.69 -12.95 -32.03
CA VAL A 587 -28.80 -12.22 -32.64
C VAL A 587 -29.06 -12.78 -34.03
N ASP A 588 -30.30 -13.20 -34.30
CA ASP A 588 -30.75 -13.77 -35.57
C ASP A 588 -29.87 -14.93 -36.09
N GLY A 589 -29.32 -15.75 -35.19
CA GLY A 589 -28.45 -16.89 -35.52
C GLY A 589 -27.03 -16.51 -35.96
N SER A 590 -26.64 -15.24 -35.83
CA SER A 590 -25.26 -14.81 -36.00
C SER A 590 -24.53 -14.78 -34.66
N GLU A 591 -23.46 -15.57 -34.54
CA GLU A 591 -22.56 -15.57 -33.39
C GLU A 591 -21.84 -14.21 -33.34
N ASN A 592 -21.95 -13.51 -32.20
CA ASN A 592 -21.18 -12.29 -31.96
C ASN A 592 -20.10 -12.60 -30.91
N ASP A 593 -18.83 -12.49 -31.30
CA ASP A 593 -17.64 -12.72 -30.45
C ASP A 593 -17.43 -11.66 -29.33
N GLY A 594 -18.43 -10.83 -29.06
CA GLY A 594 -18.36 -9.70 -28.14
C GLY A 594 -19.50 -9.68 -27.13
N ASN A 595 -19.15 -9.56 -25.85
CA ASN A 595 -20.06 -9.33 -24.73
C ASN A 595 -20.99 -8.14 -25.05
N ALA A 596 -22.23 -8.41 -25.47
CA ALA A 596 -23.12 -7.43 -26.08
C ALA A 596 -24.33 -6.99 -25.22
N PRO A 597 -24.16 -6.51 -23.95
CA PRO A 597 -25.25 -5.85 -23.24
C PRO A 597 -25.83 -4.64 -23.99
N GLY A 598 -25.05 -4.02 -24.89
CA GLY A 598 -25.48 -2.86 -25.67
C GLY A 598 -26.41 -3.17 -26.85
N LEU A 599 -26.66 -4.44 -27.16
CA LEU A 599 -27.61 -4.87 -28.20
C LEU A 599 -29.00 -5.19 -27.63
N LEU A 600 -29.13 -5.30 -26.30
CA LEU A 600 -30.39 -5.63 -25.63
C LEU A 600 -31.20 -4.37 -25.36
N SER A 601 -32.51 -4.43 -25.58
CA SER A 601 -33.44 -3.43 -25.06
C SER A 601 -33.45 -3.43 -23.53
N GLN A 602 -33.95 -2.35 -22.92
CA GLN A 602 -34.03 -2.23 -21.46
C GLN A 602 -34.89 -3.34 -20.82
N GLY A 603 -35.94 -3.81 -21.50
CA GLY A 603 -36.79 -4.91 -21.05
C GLY A 603 -36.11 -6.27 -21.15
N GLU A 604 -35.43 -6.56 -22.26
CA GLU A 604 -34.64 -7.79 -22.44
C GLU A 604 -33.48 -7.88 -21.45
N PHE A 605 -32.84 -6.75 -21.19
CA PHE A 605 -31.80 -6.66 -20.17
C PHE A 605 -32.33 -7.05 -18.78
N GLN A 606 -33.51 -6.56 -18.41
CA GLN A 606 -34.14 -6.88 -17.13
C GLN A 606 -34.53 -8.37 -17.05
N ALA A 607 -35.04 -8.94 -18.15
CA ALA A 607 -35.32 -10.35 -18.26
C ALA A 607 -34.04 -11.21 -18.10
N LEU A 608 -32.91 -10.74 -18.62
CA LEU A 608 -31.62 -11.44 -18.51
C LEU A 608 -31.15 -11.46 -17.06
N ALA A 609 -31.22 -10.33 -16.37
CA ALA A 609 -30.86 -10.23 -14.96
C ALA A 609 -31.72 -11.17 -14.08
N LEU A 610 -33.04 -11.23 -14.34
CA LEU A 610 -33.94 -12.15 -13.65
C LEU A 610 -33.61 -13.62 -13.95
N SER A 611 -33.25 -13.94 -15.19
CA SER A 611 -32.87 -15.30 -15.58
C SER A 611 -31.62 -15.81 -14.86
N ILE A 612 -30.66 -14.94 -14.53
CA ILE A 612 -29.46 -15.30 -13.77
C ILE A 612 -29.76 -15.35 -12.27
N CYS A 613 -30.61 -14.44 -11.76
CA CYS A 613 -30.86 -14.30 -10.33
C CYS A 613 -31.85 -15.33 -9.77
N LEU A 614 -32.94 -15.63 -10.49
CA LEU A 614 -33.99 -16.53 -10.00
C LEU A 614 -33.48 -17.95 -9.72
N PRO A 615 -32.67 -18.60 -10.59
CA PRO A 615 -32.14 -19.94 -10.33
C PRO A 615 -31.30 -20.05 -9.05
N ARG A 616 -30.67 -18.96 -8.59
CA ARG A 616 -29.90 -18.93 -7.34
C ARG A 616 -30.76 -19.28 -6.13
N THR A 617 -32.04 -18.93 -6.17
CA THR A 617 -32.97 -19.27 -5.09
C THR A 617 -33.25 -20.76 -5.00
N MET A 618 -33.10 -21.47 -6.11
CA MET A 618 -33.44 -22.89 -6.24
C MET A 618 -32.31 -23.84 -5.85
N VAL A 619 -31.11 -23.31 -5.52
CA VAL A 619 -29.97 -24.12 -5.06
C VAL A 619 -30.34 -24.90 -3.78
N PRO A 620 -30.03 -26.22 -3.69
CA PRO A 620 -30.46 -27.06 -2.58
C PRO A 620 -30.07 -26.53 -1.19
N ASP A 621 -28.86 -25.98 -1.08
CA ASP A 621 -28.27 -25.50 0.18
C ASP A 621 -28.73 -24.11 0.61
N ASN A 622 -29.63 -23.45 -0.15
CA ASN A 622 -30.12 -22.13 0.20
C ASN A 622 -31.05 -22.19 1.44
N PRO A 623 -30.63 -21.61 2.59
CA PRO A 623 -31.40 -21.65 3.83
C PRO A 623 -32.62 -20.72 3.79
N PHE A 624 -32.65 -19.75 2.87
CA PHE A 624 -33.80 -18.87 2.72
C PHE A 624 -34.84 -19.53 1.82
N GLY A 625 -35.93 -19.97 2.44
CA GLY A 625 -37.10 -20.50 1.74
C GLY A 625 -37.88 -19.42 0.98
N PHE A 626 -37.55 -18.14 1.18
CA PHE A 626 -38.23 -16.99 0.59
C PHE A 626 -37.33 -16.15 -0.34
N LEU A 627 -37.97 -15.42 -1.25
CA LEU A 627 -37.37 -14.36 -2.07
C LEU A 627 -38.34 -13.18 -2.16
N LEU A 628 -37.85 -11.98 -1.85
CA LEU A 628 -38.55 -10.73 -2.07
C LEU A 628 -38.11 -10.09 -3.39
N LEU A 629 -39.07 -9.78 -4.26
CA LEU A 629 -38.83 -9.04 -5.49
C LEU A 629 -39.50 -7.66 -5.38
N ASP A 630 -38.72 -6.58 -5.51
CA ASP A 630 -39.25 -5.21 -5.56
C ASP A 630 -39.25 -4.71 -7.00
N ASP A 631 -40.46 -4.56 -7.53
CA ASP A 631 -40.81 -4.06 -8.85
C ASP A 631 -40.09 -4.78 -10.00
N PRO A 632 -40.32 -6.10 -10.19
CA PRO A 632 -39.63 -6.87 -11.23
C PRO A 632 -40.10 -6.53 -12.65
N VAL A 633 -41.26 -5.85 -12.78
CA VAL A 633 -41.84 -5.45 -14.07
C VAL A 633 -41.42 -4.02 -14.38
N GLN A 634 -40.36 -3.87 -15.17
CA GLN A 634 -39.90 -2.57 -15.65
C GLN A 634 -39.41 -2.65 -17.09
N ALA A 635 -39.83 -1.69 -17.91
CA ALA A 635 -39.52 -1.63 -19.35
C ALA A 635 -39.84 -2.93 -20.13
N MET A 636 -40.71 -3.78 -19.59
CA MET A 636 -41.16 -5.03 -20.21
C MET A 636 -42.45 -4.81 -21.01
N ASP A 637 -42.53 -5.45 -22.17
CA ASP A 637 -43.76 -5.60 -22.94
C ASP A 637 -44.72 -6.59 -22.27
N THR A 638 -45.94 -6.70 -22.81
CA THR A 638 -46.99 -7.56 -22.23
C THR A 638 -46.62 -9.05 -22.27
N GLU A 639 -45.95 -9.50 -23.32
CA GLU A 639 -45.59 -10.91 -23.51
C GLU A 639 -44.50 -11.34 -22.51
N THR A 640 -43.49 -10.50 -22.29
CA THR A 640 -42.45 -10.71 -21.28
C THR A 640 -43.05 -10.75 -19.87
N VAL A 641 -44.07 -9.91 -19.59
CA VAL A 641 -44.80 -9.94 -18.31
C VAL A 641 -45.57 -11.25 -18.11
N GLU A 642 -46.16 -11.82 -19.16
CA GLU A 642 -46.79 -13.14 -19.10
C GLU A 642 -45.77 -14.25 -18.85
N GLY A 643 -44.64 -14.22 -19.55
CA GLY A 643 -43.51 -15.14 -19.32
C GLY A 643 -43.01 -15.05 -17.87
N LEU A 644 -42.86 -13.83 -17.35
CA LEU A 644 -42.49 -13.58 -15.96
C LEU A 644 -43.52 -14.14 -14.98
N ALA A 645 -44.82 -13.93 -15.22
CA ALA A 645 -45.88 -14.49 -14.39
C ALA A 645 -45.78 -16.03 -14.29
N ALA A 646 -45.55 -16.70 -15.42
CA ALA A 646 -45.36 -18.15 -15.47
C ALA A 646 -44.10 -18.62 -14.72
N VAL A 647 -42.97 -17.94 -14.89
CA VAL A 647 -41.73 -18.25 -14.18
C VAL A 647 -41.89 -18.05 -12.68
N LEU A 648 -42.48 -16.93 -12.24
CA LEU A 648 -42.71 -16.66 -10.81
C LEU A 648 -43.67 -17.68 -10.21
N ALA A 649 -44.75 -18.05 -10.90
CA ALA A 649 -45.66 -19.09 -10.43
C ALA A 649 -44.94 -20.43 -10.27
N GLU A 650 -44.07 -20.81 -11.21
CA GLU A 650 -43.29 -22.05 -11.15
C GLU A 650 -42.29 -22.06 -9.98
N VAL A 651 -41.49 -21.00 -9.84
CA VAL A 651 -40.55 -20.87 -8.71
C VAL A 651 -41.33 -20.83 -7.38
N GLY A 652 -42.50 -20.19 -7.36
CA GLY A 652 -43.44 -20.15 -6.25
C GLY A 652 -43.94 -21.52 -5.79
N ARG A 653 -43.91 -22.56 -6.64
CA ARG A 653 -44.24 -23.94 -6.23
C ARG A 653 -43.22 -24.53 -5.26
N HIS A 654 -42.00 -24.00 -5.26
CA HIS A 654 -40.87 -24.54 -4.51
C HIS A 654 -40.32 -23.59 -3.45
N ARG A 655 -40.53 -22.28 -3.63
CA ARG A 655 -40.06 -21.20 -2.75
C ARG A 655 -41.21 -20.24 -2.45
N GLN A 656 -41.09 -19.52 -1.35
CA GLN A 656 -42.00 -18.45 -0.99
C GLN A 656 -41.59 -17.18 -1.74
N LEU A 657 -42.36 -16.77 -2.74
CA LEU A 657 -42.11 -15.55 -3.50
C LEU A 657 -43.05 -14.44 -3.03
N ILE A 658 -42.46 -13.28 -2.71
CA ILE A 658 -43.21 -12.08 -2.36
C ILE A 658 -42.80 -10.99 -3.33
N VAL A 659 -43.71 -10.64 -4.23
CA VAL A 659 -43.48 -9.68 -5.30
C VAL A 659 -44.20 -8.39 -4.98
N PHE A 660 -43.47 -7.30 -4.84
CA PHE A 660 -44.04 -5.96 -4.80
C PHE A 660 -44.03 -5.38 -6.21
N THR A 661 -45.16 -4.87 -6.71
CA THR A 661 -45.17 -4.19 -8.01
C THR A 661 -46.23 -3.10 -8.07
N HIS A 662 -45.98 -2.09 -8.88
CA HIS A 662 -47.00 -1.09 -9.21
C HIS A 662 -47.72 -1.41 -10.53
N ASP A 663 -47.22 -2.38 -11.29
CA ASP A 663 -47.73 -2.74 -12.59
C ASP A 663 -48.84 -3.79 -12.48
N THR A 664 -50.06 -3.41 -12.84
CA THR A 664 -51.22 -4.31 -12.77
C THR A 664 -51.17 -5.41 -13.84
N ARG A 665 -50.36 -5.25 -14.90
CA ARG A 665 -50.23 -6.26 -15.97
C ARG A 665 -49.76 -7.61 -15.43
N LEU A 666 -48.95 -7.63 -14.36
CA LEU A 666 -48.51 -8.87 -13.72
C LEU A 666 -49.68 -9.60 -13.03
N SER A 667 -50.48 -8.89 -12.25
CA SER A 667 -51.68 -9.47 -11.64
C SER A 667 -52.69 -9.92 -12.69
N ASP A 668 -52.86 -9.13 -13.76
CA ASP A 668 -53.78 -9.45 -14.84
C ASP A 668 -53.32 -10.71 -15.61
N ALA A 669 -52.00 -10.86 -15.83
CA ALA A 669 -51.41 -12.06 -16.43
C ALA A 669 -51.62 -13.30 -15.54
N LEU A 670 -51.40 -13.21 -14.23
CA LEU A 670 -51.63 -14.31 -13.30
C LEU A 670 -53.09 -14.79 -13.32
N TYR A 671 -54.05 -13.85 -13.32
CA TYR A 671 -55.48 -14.17 -13.45
C TYR A 671 -55.80 -14.80 -14.80
N ARG A 672 -55.35 -14.19 -15.91
CA ARG A 672 -55.62 -14.65 -17.28
C ARG A 672 -55.07 -16.04 -17.55
N LEU A 673 -53.87 -16.34 -17.05
CA LEU A 673 -53.19 -17.64 -17.21
C LEU A 673 -53.65 -18.70 -16.19
N GLY A 674 -54.51 -18.35 -15.23
CA GLY A 674 -54.99 -19.27 -14.20
C GLY A 674 -53.89 -19.76 -13.24
N LEU A 675 -52.86 -18.93 -13.03
CA LEU A 675 -51.70 -19.30 -12.21
C LEU A 675 -51.99 -19.05 -10.71
N PRO A 676 -51.60 -19.96 -9.80
CA PRO A 676 -51.89 -19.82 -8.39
C PRO A 676 -51.08 -18.68 -7.77
N ALA A 677 -51.77 -17.64 -7.27
CA ALA A 677 -51.14 -16.52 -6.56
C ALA A 677 -52.10 -15.87 -5.56
N ASP A 678 -51.55 -15.37 -4.45
CA ASP A 678 -52.24 -14.52 -3.47
C ASP A 678 -51.97 -13.05 -3.81
N ILE A 679 -52.98 -12.34 -4.32
CA ILE A 679 -52.85 -10.96 -4.81
C ILE A 679 -53.47 -10.01 -3.79
N ARG A 680 -52.68 -9.07 -3.30
CA ARG A 680 -53.08 -8.12 -2.25
C ARG A 680 -52.83 -6.69 -2.68
N ARG A 681 -53.77 -5.79 -2.40
CA ARG A 681 -53.63 -4.36 -2.72
C ARG A 681 -53.26 -3.55 -1.49
N ILE A 682 -52.21 -2.73 -1.60
CA ILE A 682 -51.82 -1.78 -0.56
C ILE A 682 -52.15 -0.34 -0.94
N GLN A 683 -52.59 0.42 0.05
CA GLN A 683 -52.92 1.84 -0.07
C GLN A 683 -52.19 2.64 1.00
N ARG A 684 -51.94 3.91 0.69
CA ARG A 684 -51.32 4.87 1.59
C ARG A 684 -52.08 6.18 1.51
N ASP A 685 -52.34 6.80 2.66
CA ASP A 685 -52.91 8.14 2.72
C ASP A 685 -51.85 9.25 2.78
N ALA A 686 -52.30 10.50 2.83
CA ALA A 686 -51.42 11.68 2.89
C ALA A 686 -50.57 11.74 4.18
N THR A 687 -50.97 11.02 5.24
CA THR A 687 -50.29 10.98 6.54
C THR A 687 -49.36 9.79 6.70
N SER A 688 -49.05 9.08 5.60
CA SER A 688 -48.19 7.88 5.61
C SER A 688 -48.74 6.69 6.37
N ASN A 689 -50.06 6.63 6.62
CA ASN A 689 -50.68 5.42 7.10
C ASN A 689 -50.85 4.44 5.94
N VAL A 690 -50.45 3.19 6.11
CA VAL A 690 -50.45 2.16 5.06
C VAL A 690 -51.28 0.96 5.49
N TRP A 691 -52.23 0.55 4.66
CA TRP A 691 -53.08 -0.61 4.93
C TRP A 691 -53.31 -1.48 3.69
N VAL A 692 -53.70 -2.73 3.92
CA VAL A 692 -54.12 -3.67 2.87
C VAL A 692 -55.63 -3.47 2.63
N ALA A 693 -56.01 -3.07 1.42
CA ALA A 693 -57.40 -2.71 1.09
C ALA A 693 -58.23 -3.89 0.57
N GLU A 694 -57.64 -4.80 -0.21
CA GLU A 694 -58.33 -5.93 -0.83
C GLU A 694 -57.36 -7.12 -1.01
N SER A 695 -57.83 -8.35 -0.77
CA SER A 695 -57.09 -9.60 -1.02
C SER A 695 -57.91 -10.54 -1.92
N GLY A 696 -57.32 -11.03 -3.00
CA GLY A 696 -57.92 -11.99 -3.93
C GLY A 696 -56.96 -13.13 -4.27
N ARG A 697 -57.49 -14.34 -4.52
CA ARG A 697 -56.69 -15.49 -4.96
C ARG A 697 -56.91 -15.73 -6.46
N ALA A 698 -55.83 -15.74 -7.24
CA ALA A 698 -55.85 -16.21 -8.62
C ALA A 698 -55.80 -17.75 -8.65
N GLY A 699 -56.60 -18.38 -9.51
CA GLY A 699 -56.60 -19.83 -9.72
C GLY A 699 -57.59 -20.66 -8.87
N ALA A 700 -58.47 -20.03 -8.07
CA ALA A 700 -59.61 -20.73 -7.47
C ALA A 700 -60.74 -20.87 -8.52
N ALA A 701 -61.27 -22.09 -8.70
CA ALA A 701 -62.46 -22.29 -9.52
C ALA A 701 -63.63 -21.44 -8.96
N PRO A 702 -64.45 -20.80 -9.81
CA PRO A 702 -65.59 -20.04 -9.34
C PRO A 702 -66.58 -20.97 -8.62
N ASP A 703 -66.95 -20.58 -7.40
CA ASP A 703 -68.00 -21.22 -6.60
C ASP A 703 -69.34 -21.10 -7.36
N PRO A 704 -70.07 -22.20 -7.65
CA PRO A 704 -71.25 -22.15 -8.51
C PRO A 704 -72.48 -21.43 -7.91
N ASP A 705 -72.42 -20.97 -6.66
CA ASP A 705 -73.57 -20.39 -5.93
C ASP A 705 -73.39 -18.91 -5.48
N GLY A 706 -72.61 -18.12 -6.24
CA GLY A 706 -72.51 -16.66 -6.03
C GLY A 706 -73.62 -15.87 -6.74
N ALA A 707 -74.71 -15.59 -6.02
CA ALA A 707 -75.89 -14.86 -6.49
C ALA A 707 -75.59 -13.52 -7.20
N ALA A 708 -76.27 -13.30 -8.34
CA ALA A 708 -76.24 -12.06 -9.10
C ALA A 708 -76.80 -10.86 -8.30
N PRO A 709 -76.24 -9.65 -8.45
CA PRO A 709 -76.82 -8.45 -7.86
C PRO A 709 -78.11 -8.03 -8.60
N PRO A 710 -79.12 -7.45 -7.92
CA PRO A 710 -80.44 -7.24 -8.49
C PRO A 710 -80.49 -6.01 -9.39
N ALA A 711 -81.23 -6.12 -10.49
CA ALA A 711 -81.67 -5.01 -11.31
C ALA A 711 -82.80 -4.23 -10.60
N GLY A 712 -82.59 -2.94 -10.34
CA GLY A 712 -83.62 -2.04 -9.82
C GLY A 712 -84.06 -1.03 -10.90
N ARG A 713 -85.30 -1.19 -11.39
CA ARG A 713 -86.06 -0.21 -12.19
C ARG A 713 -86.58 0.92 -11.30
N GLY A 714 -86.68 2.13 -11.85
CA GLY A 714 -87.21 3.32 -11.17
C GLY A 714 -88.73 3.50 -11.23
N ALA A 715 -89.21 4.59 -10.61
CA ALA A 715 -90.34 5.43 -11.03
C ALA A 715 -90.54 6.62 -10.05
N ASP A 716 -90.98 7.75 -10.65
CA ASP A 716 -91.72 8.91 -10.12
C ASP A 716 -91.04 9.89 -9.13
N GLY A 717 -91.10 11.22 -9.27
CA GLY A 717 -91.91 12.11 -10.11
C GLY A 717 -92.61 13.17 -9.24
N GLY A 718 -92.32 14.48 -9.39
CA GLY A 718 -93.08 15.54 -8.69
C GLY A 718 -92.47 16.95 -8.57
N ALA A 719 -92.53 17.72 -9.66
CA ALA A 719 -92.73 19.17 -9.85
C ALA A 719 -92.30 20.26 -8.83
N GLY A 720 -91.71 21.34 -9.37
CA GLY A 720 -91.58 22.68 -8.75
C GLY A 720 -90.91 23.71 -9.69
N ALA A 721 -91.68 24.66 -10.20
CA ALA A 721 -91.45 25.56 -11.33
C ALA A 721 -90.47 26.77 -11.14
N GLU A 722 -89.93 27.20 -12.30
CA GLU A 722 -89.72 28.57 -12.83
C GLU A 722 -88.50 29.49 -12.49
N GLY A 723 -87.87 30.00 -13.57
CA GLY A 723 -87.28 31.36 -13.67
C GLY A 723 -85.78 31.44 -14.04
N SER A 724 -85.37 31.28 -15.32
CA SER A 724 -84.97 32.33 -16.31
C SER A 724 -83.48 32.79 -16.22
N ALA A 725 -82.62 32.49 -17.22
CA ALA A 725 -82.37 33.15 -18.53
C ALA A 725 -81.03 33.96 -18.48
N GLY A 726 -80.14 34.04 -19.47
CA GLY A 726 -80.08 33.61 -20.88
C GLY A 726 -78.59 33.51 -21.36
N ARG A 727 -78.26 32.71 -22.39
CA ARG A 727 -78.13 33.07 -23.84
C ARG A 727 -77.02 34.12 -24.11
N GLN A 728 -76.14 34.04 -25.10
CA GLN A 728 -76.07 33.30 -26.38
C GLN A 728 -74.65 33.48 -27.02
N ASP A 729 -74.27 32.51 -27.87
CA ASP A 729 -73.33 32.45 -29.03
C ASP A 729 -73.06 33.75 -29.84
N PRO A 730 -72.16 33.82 -30.89
CA PRO A 730 -71.64 32.73 -31.77
C PRO A 730 -70.17 32.85 -32.31
N GLY A 731 -69.70 31.85 -33.09
CA GLY A 731 -69.36 32.09 -34.51
C GLY A 731 -67.90 32.06 -35.02
N TYR A 732 -67.52 30.93 -35.64
CA TYR A 732 -66.77 30.72 -36.91
C TYR A 732 -65.70 31.74 -37.45
N GLY A 733 -64.49 31.20 -37.72
CA GLY A 733 -63.92 31.15 -39.09
C GLY A 733 -62.79 32.11 -39.50
N GLY A 734 -61.69 31.54 -40.02
CA GLY A 734 -61.00 32.05 -41.22
C GLY A 734 -59.69 32.85 -41.08
N ASP A 735 -58.57 32.13 -41.19
CA ASP A 735 -57.39 32.36 -42.05
C ASP A 735 -56.81 33.76 -42.40
N LEU A 736 -55.47 33.77 -42.33
CA LEU A 736 -54.46 34.40 -43.20
C LEU A 736 -53.93 35.85 -42.95
N LEU A 737 -52.61 35.86 -42.72
CA LEU A 737 -51.55 36.77 -43.20
C LEU A 737 -51.33 38.15 -42.55
N GLY A 738 -50.07 38.39 -42.17
CA GLY A 738 -49.41 39.70 -42.32
C GLY A 738 -48.72 40.27 -41.08
N ALA A 739 -47.40 40.03 -40.94
CA ALA A 739 -46.47 40.94 -40.24
C ALA A 739 -46.33 42.26 -41.05
N PRO A 740 -45.83 43.42 -40.53
CA PRO A 740 -44.52 43.52 -39.86
C PRO A 740 -44.28 44.66 -38.81
N ALA A 741 -43.13 44.53 -38.12
CA ALA A 741 -42.15 45.54 -37.67
C ALA A 741 -42.52 46.77 -36.80
N ALA A 742 -41.89 46.89 -35.62
CA ALA A 742 -40.91 47.95 -35.29
C ALA A 742 -40.28 47.78 -33.88
N ARG A 743 -38.94 47.87 -33.81
CA ARG A 743 -38.04 48.06 -32.63
C ARG A 743 -38.07 49.54 -32.15
N PRO A 744 -37.24 50.06 -31.19
CA PRO A 744 -36.14 49.47 -30.36
C PRO A 744 -36.22 49.80 -28.84
N GLY A 745 -35.60 49.02 -27.92
CA GLY A 745 -34.25 49.21 -27.33
C GLY A 745 -34.29 49.99 -25.98
N PRO A 746 -33.29 49.96 -25.08
CA PRO A 746 -31.98 49.28 -25.10
C PRO A 746 -31.62 48.48 -23.81
N ASP A 747 -30.53 47.72 -23.91
CA ASP A 747 -29.70 47.11 -22.84
C ASP A 747 -28.59 48.12 -22.42
N PRO A 748 -27.87 47.97 -21.28
CA PRO A 748 -26.70 47.07 -21.27
C PRO A 748 -26.17 46.47 -19.92
N ASP A 749 -25.42 45.38 -20.08
CA ASP A 749 -24.18 44.91 -19.40
C ASP A 749 -24.11 44.58 -17.89
N GLN A 750 -23.71 43.33 -17.57
CA GLN A 750 -22.41 42.98 -16.93
C GLN A 750 -22.18 41.45 -16.68
N GLY A 751 -21.19 40.86 -17.37
CA GLY A 751 -20.00 40.15 -16.83
C GLY A 751 -20.04 38.82 -16.03
N GLY A 752 -19.84 37.67 -16.71
CA GLY A 752 -18.90 36.53 -16.44
C GLY A 752 -18.92 35.70 -15.13
N PRO A 753 -18.09 34.63 -14.99
CA PRO A 753 -17.86 33.47 -15.87
C PRO A 753 -17.91 32.09 -15.14
N GLN A 754 -17.94 30.98 -15.91
CA GLN A 754 -17.85 29.57 -15.44
C GLN A 754 -16.39 29.06 -15.34
N PRO A 755 -16.09 28.06 -14.49
CA PRO A 755 -14.84 27.30 -14.53
C PRO A 755 -15.03 25.84 -15.05
N GLY A 756 -14.10 25.38 -15.88
CA GLY A 756 -13.80 23.96 -16.09
C GLY A 756 -12.59 23.51 -15.25
N PRO A 757 -12.21 22.22 -15.31
CA PRO A 757 -10.77 21.94 -15.41
C PRO A 757 -10.39 20.76 -16.33
N PHE A 758 -9.27 20.96 -17.02
CA PHE A 758 -8.30 19.97 -17.48
C PHE A 758 -7.44 19.48 -16.29
N PHE A 759 -6.92 18.24 -16.30
CA PHE A 759 -5.49 17.99 -16.58
C PHE A 759 -5.08 16.50 -16.47
N ASP A 760 -4.22 16.17 -17.42
CA ASP A 760 -3.43 14.97 -17.69
C ASP A 760 -2.00 15.22 -17.16
N LEU A 761 -1.34 14.26 -16.53
CA LEU A 761 0.07 14.37 -16.13
C LEU A 761 0.79 13.03 -16.22
N GLY A 762 1.62 12.91 -17.26
CA GLY A 762 2.81 12.07 -17.26
C GLY A 762 4.06 12.91 -17.04
N ARG A 763 4.80 12.63 -15.97
CA ARG A 763 6.26 12.57 -15.90
C ARG A 763 6.70 11.98 -14.57
#